data_AF-A0A6I3MFD6-F1
#
_entry.id   AF-A0A6I3MFD6-F1
#
_cell.length_a   1.000
_cell.length_b   1.000
_cell.length_c   1.000
_cell.angle_alpha   90.00
_cell.angle_beta   90.00
_cell.angle_gamma   90.00
#
_symmetry.space_group_name_H-M   'P 1'
#
loop_
_entity.id
_entity.type
_entity.pdbx_description
1 polymer ?
#
loop_
_entity_poly.entity_id
_entity_poly.type
_entity_poly.pdbx_seq_one_letter_code
_entity_poly.pdbx_strand_id
1 'polypeptide(L)'
;MKTKFSIYIGLSLLFVLGTSCSDDFLKDKKNYGSYDDTFYQSQERTQAYVDNQYYDFYNAYKSPTSSVVGLYTDANTKLTEELGGTQDLINPNKTIVNAADANAYYGLKIGTGINNTPYNRIRECNNLLEDIDVKGASLDKTFRDQAKGQMYYMRAMQYYDLMRTYGGVPIVTTVQDAAADNPDIQLPRAKVSEVVDQIVKDLDMAASLLPGNWNSANYGRFTKGAALAQKSRVLLTFASPLFNKNWDGSTERWEAALKAGLAAEAQLSQDGYGLFGNSIKQWDSMFLTDNLFCSEAITVQLCGTGITSNVVNNSWEKGIRLASQGGVSGGATAPKEMIDLFPMADGSRPTAANGYNDFTFFVNRDPRFYRTFAFSGEKWGYKENANAVLWTYRWVDAANKIGYADGNNAVSSPAFVRKMTNTAASNATNYQYSGTDIFEYRYAELLLNIAECYAALGQTNNTLAYLGRIRNRVGIPAANNYGIGTLADKYAAIEACLYERRVELAYEGKRYWDIQRWKLYSDDALGTNVSNSCQKLGLAPINGTQRTGNYLQYKNTAASSATDPLAAARATLVADPDAANFQTQLATLATFYNTNFTRTALVTPLDNFNGVGVKIKFNPNYYISGLNTTALTQNPWLLQTIGWNDVSGAPGTYNYQE
;
A
#
# COMPACT_ATOMS: atom_id res chain seq x y z
N MET A 1 -44.29 24.93 64.74
CA MET A 1 -45.43 24.87 63.78
C MET A 1 -44.84 25.00 62.38
N LYS A 2 -44.96 23.93 61.57
CA LYS A 2 -45.04 23.96 60.09
C LYS A 2 -43.79 24.50 59.36
N THR A 3 -42.84 23.65 58.95
CA THR A 3 -42.81 22.97 57.64
C THR A 3 -43.40 23.78 56.48
N LYS A 4 -42.61 23.92 55.41
CA LYS A 4 -42.91 24.43 54.04
C LYS A 4 -42.56 25.91 53.79
N PHE A 5 -41.28 26.26 53.59
CA PHE A 5 -40.94 27.45 52.77
C PHE A 5 -39.52 27.48 52.16
N SER A 6 -38.88 26.34 51.92
CA SER A 6 -37.50 26.31 51.37
C SER A 6 -37.35 25.48 50.08
N ILE A 7 -38.42 25.27 49.31
CA ILE A 7 -38.40 24.41 48.11
C ILE A 7 -38.57 25.16 46.77
N TYR A 8 -38.83 26.49 46.76
CA TYR A 8 -39.24 27.16 45.51
C TYR A 8 -38.29 28.22 44.93
N ILE A 9 -37.04 28.30 45.36
CA ILE A 9 -36.04 29.22 44.74
C ILE A 9 -34.80 28.48 44.19
N GLY A 10 -34.69 27.16 44.41
CA GLY A 10 -33.64 26.33 43.82
C GLY A 10 -34.02 25.64 42.50
N LEU A 11 -35.25 25.84 42.00
CA LEU A 11 -35.83 25.05 40.91
C LEU A 11 -36.20 25.85 39.65
N SER A 12 -35.89 27.14 39.60
CA SER A 12 -36.20 28.02 38.45
C SER A 12 -34.97 28.62 37.77
N LEU A 13 -33.75 28.30 38.22
CA LEU A 13 -32.49 28.73 37.58
C LEU A 13 -31.66 27.58 37.00
N LEU A 14 -32.30 26.44 36.70
CA LEU A 14 -31.67 25.23 36.16
C LEU A 14 -32.39 24.72 34.90
N PHE A 15 -33.04 25.62 34.15
CA PHE A 15 -33.86 25.26 32.98
C PHE A 15 -33.50 26.01 31.68
N VAL A 16 -32.36 26.73 31.59
CA VAL A 16 -32.02 27.49 30.36
C VAL A 16 -30.56 27.34 29.90
N LEU A 17 -29.82 26.31 30.34
CA LEU A 17 -28.49 26.03 29.80
C LEU A 17 -28.29 24.52 29.62
N GLY A 18 -28.73 24.01 28.47
CA GLY A 18 -28.68 22.59 28.16
C GLY A 18 -29.02 22.26 26.71
N THR A 19 -28.62 23.10 25.73
CA THR A 19 -28.48 22.64 24.34
C THR A 19 -27.05 22.17 24.13
N SER A 20 -26.74 21.02 24.73
CA SER A 20 -25.55 20.23 24.44
C SER A 20 -26.06 18.93 23.83
N CYS A 21 -25.68 18.68 22.58
CA CYS A 21 -25.95 17.46 21.82
C CYS A 21 -25.83 16.23 22.73
N SER A 22 -26.89 15.44 22.84
CA SER A 22 -26.87 14.23 23.65
C SER A 22 -25.97 13.18 23.00
N ASP A 23 -25.08 12.59 23.81
CA ASP A 23 -24.30 11.38 23.51
C ASP A 23 -25.18 10.12 23.32
N ASP A 24 -26.50 10.29 23.19
CA ASP A 24 -27.48 9.23 23.00
C ASP A 24 -27.55 8.74 21.54
N PHE A 25 -27.10 9.55 20.55
CA PHE A 25 -26.97 9.08 19.16
C PHE A 25 -25.99 7.91 19.01
N LEU A 26 -25.02 7.78 19.93
CA LEU A 26 -24.01 6.73 19.91
C LEU A 26 -24.40 5.48 20.73
N LYS A 27 -25.46 5.54 21.54
CA LYS A 27 -25.89 4.40 22.37
C LYS A 27 -26.95 3.51 21.71
N ASP A 28 -27.66 4.02 20.69
CA ASP A 28 -28.64 3.22 19.92
C ASP A 28 -28.01 2.34 18.82
N LYS A 29 -26.67 2.32 18.68
CA LYS A 29 -25.96 1.38 17.80
C LYS A 29 -25.58 0.06 18.50
N LYS A 30 -26.52 -0.56 19.21
CA LYS A 30 -26.38 -1.96 19.63
C LYS A 30 -27.64 -2.77 19.37
N ASN A 31 -27.64 -3.51 18.27
CA ASN A 31 -27.99 -4.92 18.33
C ASN A 31 -27.30 -5.72 17.21
N TYR A 32 -26.98 -6.97 17.50
CA TYR A 32 -26.49 -7.95 16.55
C TYR A 32 -27.58 -8.22 15.52
N GLY A 33 -27.37 -7.78 14.27
CA GLY A 33 -28.01 -8.38 13.10
C GLY A 33 -29.54 -8.27 13.00
N SER A 34 -30.19 -7.30 13.64
CA SER A 34 -31.60 -7.00 13.35
C SER A 34 -31.81 -5.49 13.31
N TYR A 35 -31.83 -4.96 12.10
CA TYR A 35 -32.40 -3.65 11.83
C TYR A 35 -33.91 -3.78 11.94
N ASP A 36 -34.58 -2.83 12.60
CA ASP A 36 -36.04 -2.80 12.53
C ASP A 36 -36.48 -2.66 11.05
N ASP A 37 -37.67 -3.13 10.72
CA ASP A 37 -38.17 -3.12 9.33
C ASP A 37 -38.28 -1.70 8.73
N THR A 38 -38.13 -0.67 9.55
CA THR A 38 -38.16 0.75 9.15
C THR A 38 -36.77 1.36 8.95
N PHE A 39 -35.68 0.65 9.26
CA PHE A 39 -34.32 1.18 9.19
C PHE A 39 -33.98 1.74 7.80
N TYR A 40 -34.27 0.97 6.75
CA TYR A 40 -34.04 1.37 5.37
C TYR A 40 -35.10 2.34 4.81
N GLN A 41 -36.09 2.77 5.62
CA GLN A 41 -37.05 3.81 5.23
C GLN A 41 -36.50 5.22 5.49
N SER A 42 -35.35 5.35 6.17
CA SER A 42 -34.65 6.62 6.37
C SER A 42 -33.37 6.67 5.54
N GLN A 43 -33.27 7.70 4.70
CA GLN A 43 -32.08 7.96 3.91
C GLN A 43 -30.86 8.23 4.81
N GLU A 44 -31.05 8.95 5.92
CA GLU A 44 -29.97 9.25 6.88
C GLU A 44 -29.44 7.98 7.54
N ARG A 45 -30.33 7.09 8.01
CA ARG A 45 -29.91 5.81 8.62
C ARG A 45 -29.20 4.91 7.62
N THR A 46 -29.72 4.83 6.40
CA THR A 46 -29.09 4.06 5.31
C THR A 46 -27.73 4.64 4.93
N GLN A 47 -27.60 5.96 4.85
CA GLN A 47 -26.32 6.62 4.58
C GLN A 47 -25.30 6.34 5.68
N ALA A 48 -25.71 6.44 6.95
CA ALA A 48 -24.86 6.11 8.08
C ALA A 48 -24.42 4.64 8.10
N TYR A 49 -25.24 3.72 7.55
CA TYR A 49 -24.85 2.33 7.34
C TYR A 49 -23.72 2.22 6.32
N VAL A 50 -23.88 2.85 5.15
CA VAL A 50 -22.85 2.88 4.10
C VAL A 50 -21.55 3.49 4.63
N ASP A 51 -21.63 4.59 5.37
CA ASP A 51 -20.45 5.27 5.93
C ASP A 51 -19.74 4.41 6.98
N ASN A 52 -20.48 3.62 7.76
CA ASN A 52 -19.88 2.66 8.69
C ASN A 52 -19.10 1.57 7.95
N GLN A 53 -19.56 1.13 6.78
CA GLN A 53 -18.81 0.17 5.96
C GLN A 53 -17.48 0.76 5.46
N TYR A 54 -17.45 2.05 5.07
CA TYR A 54 -16.17 2.70 4.74
C TYR A 54 -15.22 2.69 5.94
N TYR A 55 -15.73 3.00 7.14
CA TYR A 55 -14.93 2.94 8.36
C TYR A 55 -14.36 1.53 8.60
N ASP A 56 -15.19 0.49 8.52
CA ASP A 56 -14.75 -0.88 8.75
C ASP A 56 -13.72 -1.34 7.70
N PHE A 57 -13.84 -0.91 6.44
CA PHE A 57 -12.87 -1.25 5.42
C PHE A 57 -11.54 -0.48 5.56
N TYR A 58 -11.60 0.83 5.84
CA TYR A 58 -10.45 1.72 5.65
C TYR A 58 -9.90 2.41 6.90
N ASN A 59 -10.52 2.29 8.07
CA ASN A 59 -9.96 2.87 9.31
C ASN A 59 -8.55 2.31 9.66
N ALA A 60 -8.21 1.13 9.14
CA ALA A 60 -6.88 0.54 9.25
C ALA A 60 -5.85 1.05 8.22
N TYR A 61 -6.32 1.72 7.17
CA TYR A 61 -5.53 2.20 6.06
C TYR A 61 -4.90 3.55 6.38
N LYS A 62 -4.00 3.57 7.39
CA LYS A 62 -3.33 4.79 7.90
C LYS A 62 -1.94 5.04 7.31
N SER A 63 -1.52 4.25 6.32
CA SER A 63 -0.22 4.34 5.68
C SER A 63 -0.33 3.94 4.20
N PRO A 64 0.40 4.58 3.27
CA PRO A 64 0.46 4.13 1.88
C PRO A 64 1.07 2.74 1.71
N THR A 65 1.81 2.24 2.71
CA THR A 65 2.36 0.87 2.72
C THR A 65 1.37 -0.19 3.21
N SER A 66 0.22 0.22 3.74
CA SER A 66 -0.89 -0.70 4.01
C SER A 66 -1.42 -1.22 2.67
N SER A 67 -1.71 -2.51 2.57
CA SER A 67 -2.05 -3.14 1.28
C SER A 67 -3.17 -4.17 1.34
N VAL A 68 -3.80 -4.33 2.52
CA VAL A 68 -4.89 -5.27 2.80
C VAL A 68 -5.95 -4.55 3.64
N VAL A 69 -7.22 -4.71 3.29
CA VAL A 69 -8.36 -4.08 3.96
C VAL A 69 -8.44 -4.54 5.42
N GLY A 70 -8.50 -3.57 6.34
CA GLY A 70 -8.69 -3.80 7.77
C GLY A 70 -7.47 -4.33 8.55
N LEU A 71 -6.26 -4.27 7.97
CA LEU A 71 -5.02 -4.62 8.69
C LEU A 71 -4.12 -3.39 8.91
N TYR A 72 -3.62 -3.23 10.14
CA TYR A 72 -2.68 -2.18 10.54
C TYR A 72 -1.23 -2.65 10.42
N THR A 73 -0.77 -3.05 9.23
CA THR A 73 0.59 -3.60 9.09
C THR A 73 1.30 -3.17 7.80
N ASP A 74 2.62 -3.04 7.91
CA ASP A 74 3.58 -2.85 6.82
C ASP A 74 4.34 -4.16 6.49
N ALA A 75 3.94 -5.30 7.07
CA ALA A 75 4.65 -6.57 6.97
C ALA A 75 4.89 -6.99 5.51
N ASN A 76 3.89 -6.80 4.64
CA ASN A 76 4.01 -7.10 3.22
C ASN A 76 5.14 -6.30 2.54
N THR A 77 5.27 -5.01 2.88
CA THR A 77 6.33 -4.14 2.34
C THR A 77 7.72 -4.62 2.80
N LYS A 78 7.83 -5.12 4.03
CA LYS A 78 9.07 -5.73 4.58
C LYS A 78 9.37 -7.13 4.04
N LEU A 79 8.52 -7.69 3.19
CA LEU A 79 8.84 -8.89 2.40
C LEU A 79 9.50 -8.52 1.06
N THR A 80 9.54 -7.24 0.71
CA THR A 80 10.12 -6.75 -0.54
C THR A 80 11.48 -6.10 -0.32
N GLU A 81 12.13 -5.66 -1.41
CA GLU A 81 13.32 -4.83 -1.36
C GLU A 81 13.08 -3.41 -0.79
N GLU A 82 11.82 -2.96 -0.67
CA GLU A 82 11.49 -1.56 -0.30
C GLU A 82 11.95 -1.21 1.13
N LEU A 83 11.72 -2.11 2.09
CA LEU A 83 12.07 -1.93 3.50
C LEU A 83 12.87 -3.11 4.02
N GLY A 84 13.91 -2.83 4.80
CA GLY A 84 14.73 -3.86 5.45
C GLY A 84 14.07 -4.54 6.64
N GLY A 85 14.67 -5.65 7.10
CA GLY A 85 14.27 -6.37 8.29
C GLY A 85 13.64 -7.73 7.98
N THR A 86 14.19 -8.78 8.58
CA THR A 86 13.78 -10.16 8.31
C THR A 86 12.39 -10.45 8.88
N GLN A 87 11.44 -10.80 8.01
CA GLN A 87 10.12 -11.31 8.37
C GLN A 87 10.09 -12.84 8.31
N ASP A 88 9.08 -13.43 8.95
CA ASP A 88 8.92 -14.88 9.08
C ASP A 88 8.93 -15.63 7.74
N LEU A 89 8.21 -15.10 6.73
CA LEU A 89 8.12 -15.72 5.40
C LEU A 89 9.40 -15.64 4.56
N ILE A 90 10.37 -14.80 4.94
CA ILE A 90 11.66 -14.65 4.24
C ILE A 90 12.85 -15.10 5.11
N ASN A 91 12.59 -15.61 6.31
CA ASN A 91 13.62 -16.01 7.26
C ASN A 91 14.08 -17.45 6.95
N PRO A 92 15.36 -17.68 6.60
CA PRO A 92 15.85 -19.03 6.29
C PRO A 92 15.86 -19.97 7.50
N ASN A 93 15.75 -19.43 8.72
CA ASN A 93 15.72 -20.19 9.97
C ASN A 93 14.29 -20.53 10.43
N LYS A 94 13.26 -20.13 9.69
CA LYS A 94 11.86 -20.48 9.96
C LYS A 94 11.31 -21.37 8.86
N THR A 95 10.50 -22.35 9.27
CA THR A 95 9.73 -23.21 8.37
C THR A 95 8.28 -23.12 8.79
N ILE A 96 7.42 -22.64 7.89
CA ILE A 96 6.04 -22.23 8.15
C ILE A 96 5.16 -23.09 7.26
N VAL A 97 4.73 -24.24 7.76
CA VAL A 97 4.04 -25.24 6.92
C VAL A 97 2.75 -25.74 7.54
N ASN A 98 2.48 -25.41 8.81
CA ASN A 98 1.31 -25.92 9.51
C ASN A 98 0.20 -24.88 9.57
N ALA A 99 -1.04 -25.33 9.74
CA ALA A 99 -2.20 -24.46 9.94
C ALA A 99 -2.02 -23.46 11.11
N ALA A 100 -1.22 -23.80 12.12
CA ALA A 100 -0.91 -22.90 13.23
C ALA A 100 -0.09 -21.66 12.80
N ASP A 101 0.69 -21.78 11.73
CA ASP A 101 1.56 -20.72 11.21
C ASP A 101 0.92 -19.93 10.06
N ALA A 102 -0.21 -20.40 9.54
CA ALA A 102 -0.87 -19.82 8.38
C ALA A 102 -1.53 -18.47 8.70
N ASN A 103 -1.78 -17.67 7.65
CA ASN A 103 -2.35 -16.34 7.79
C ASN A 103 -3.72 -16.37 8.49
N ALA A 104 -3.92 -15.49 9.46
CA ALA A 104 -5.16 -15.41 10.25
C ALA A 104 -6.23 -14.48 9.64
N TYR A 105 -5.98 -13.88 8.48
CA TYR A 105 -6.86 -12.88 7.87
C TYR A 105 -8.28 -13.40 7.61
N TYR A 106 -8.47 -14.71 7.41
CA TYR A 106 -9.78 -15.34 7.15
C TYR A 106 -10.83 -14.94 8.21
N GLY A 107 -10.39 -14.74 9.46
CA GLY A 107 -11.22 -14.24 10.55
C GLY A 107 -11.35 -15.23 11.71
N LEU A 108 -12.16 -14.83 12.69
CA LEU A 108 -12.50 -15.60 13.88
C LEU A 108 -14.00 -15.85 13.90
N LYS A 109 -14.43 -16.96 14.51
CA LYS A 109 -15.83 -17.17 14.91
C LYS A 109 -16.36 -15.94 15.64
N ILE A 110 -17.58 -15.55 15.29
CA ILE A 110 -18.32 -14.50 15.99
C ILE A 110 -18.51 -14.94 17.45
N GLY A 111 -17.91 -14.19 18.37
CA GLY A 111 -18.02 -14.41 19.81
C GLY A 111 -19.20 -13.62 20.38
N THR A 112 -19.00 -12.99 21.55
CA THR A 112 -19.96 -12.04 22.14
C THR A 112 -19.96 -10.67 21.45
N GLY A 113 -19.11 -10.50 20.43
CA GLY A 113 -18.65 -9.30 19.69
C GLY A 113 -18.79 -9.48 18.17
N ILE A 114 -19.39 -8.54 17.40
CA ILE A 114 -19.14 -8.48 15.93
C ILE A 114 -17.74 -7.91 15.75
N ASN A 115 -16.81 -8.75 15.27
CA ASN A 115 -15.46 -8.32 14.93
C ASN A 115 -15.40 -7.89 13.46
N ASN A 116 -14.56 -6.92 13.14
CA ASN A 116 -14.34 -6.47 11.77
C ASN A 116 -13.45 -7.45 10.97
N THR A 117 -14.02 -8.59 10.58
CA THR A 117 -13.36 -9.65 9.81
C THR A 117 -13.89 -9.72 8.36
N PRO A 118 -13.18 -10.38 7.43
CA PRO A 118 -13.60 -10.44 6.02
C PRO A 118 -15.03 -10.91 5.78
N TYR A 119 -15.43 -12.04 6.36
CA TYR A 119 -16.78 -12.56 6.14
C TYR A 119 -17.86 -11.76 6.86
N ASN A 120 -17.53 -11.05 7.94
CA ASN A 120 -18.47 -10.09 8.55
C ASN A 120 -18.68 -8.88 7.64
N ARG A 121 -17.61 -8.33 7.04
CA ARG A 121 -17.71 -7.26 6.03
C ARG A 121 -18.55 -7.68 4.81
N ILE A 122 -18.35 -8.92 4.33
CA ILE A 122 -19.17 -9.49 3.25
C ILE A 122 -20.64 -9.58 3.68
N ARG A 123 -20.91 -10.08 4.89
CA ARG A 123 -22.28 -10.17 5.43
C ARG A 123 -22.95 -8.81 5.51
N GLU A 124 -22.25 -7.77 5.95
CA GLU A 124 -22.79 -6.41 5.98
C GLU A 124 -23.10 -5.88 4.58
N CYS A 125 -22.23 -6.13 3.59
CA CYS A 125 -22.57 -5.80 2.20
C CYS A 125 -23.85 -6.54 1.75
N ASN A 126 -23.98 -7.83 2.08
CA ASN A 126 -25.15 -8.63 1.71
C ASN A 126 -26.44 -8.11 2.38
N ASN A 127 -26.40 -7.72 3.65
CA ASN A 127 -27.55 -7.18 4.38
C ASN A 127 -28.19 -6.00 3.63
N LEU A 128 -27.39 -5.00 3.23
CA LEU A 128 -27.91 -3.85 2.50
C LEU A 128 -28.41 -4.26 1.10
N LEU A 129 -27.66 -5.12 0.39
CA LEU A 129 -27.99 -5.52 -0.97
C LEU A 129 -29.32 -6.29 -1.08
N GLU A 130 -29.66 -7.10 -0.07
CA GLU A 130 -30.93 -7.84 -0.03
C GLU A 130 -32.11 -6.94 0.36
N ASP A 131 -31.92 -6.05 1.34
CA ASP A 131 -33.03 -5.36 1.98
C ASP A 131 -33.38 -4.01 1.32
N ILE A 132 -32.41 -3.28 0.76
CA ILE A 132 -32.60 -1.85 0.42
C ILE A 132 -33.69 -1.60 -0.63
N ASP A 133 -33.84 -2.49 -1.62
CA ASP A 133 -34.84 -2.33 -2.68
C ASP A 133 -36.26 -2.67 -2.20
N VAL A 134 -36.39 -3.51 -1.17
CA VAL A 134 -37.69 -3.94 -0.61
C VAL A 134 -38.07 -3.03 0.55
N LYS A 135 -37.24 -2.97 1.60
CA LYS A 135 -37.50 -2.22 2.83
C LYS A 135 -37.28 -0.72 2.66
N GLY A 136 -36.46 -0.31 1.71
CA GLY A 136 -36.20 1.09 1.36
C GLY A 136 -36.90 1.57 0.10
N ALA A 137 -37.93 0.88 -0.37
CA ALA A 137 -38.64 1.20 -1.62
C ALA A 137 -39.17 2.65 -1.68
N SER A 138 -39.42 3.28 -0.52
CA SER A 138 -39.83 4.69 -0.40
C SER A 138 -38.71 5.71 -0.61
N LEU A 139 -37.43 5.31 -0.55
CA LEU A 139 -36.30 6.19 -0.77
C LEU A 139 -36.14 6.58 -2.24
N ASP A 140 -35.29 7.58 -2.53
CA ASP A 140 -34.94 7.90 -3.91
C ASP A 140 -34.19 6.72 -4.57
N LYS A 141 -34.55 6.42 -5.83
CA LYS A 141 -33.96 5.29 -6.55
C LYS A 141 -32.47 5.52 -6.81
N THR A 142 -32.06 6.74 -7.14
CA THR A 142 -30.65 7.07 -7.39
C THR A 142 -29.83 6.84 -6.13
N PHE A 143 -30.33 7.29 -4.98
CA PHE A 143 -29.70 7.02 -3.68
C PHE A 143 -29.55 5.51 -3.42
N ARG A 144 -30.62 4.72 -3.58
CA ARG A 144 -30.54 3.27 -3.39
C ARG A 144 -29.55 2.60 -4.33
N ASP A 145 -29.56 2.96 -5.60
CA ASP A 145 -28.65 2.42 -6.60
C ASP A 145 -27.19 2.75 -6.24
N GLN A 146 -26.91 3.99 -5.85
CA GLN A 146 -25.58 4.39 -5.40
C GLN A 146 -25.14 3.70 -4.09
N ALA A 147 -26.06 3.47 -3.15
CA ALA A 147 -25.77 2.70 -1.94
C ALA A 147 -25.38 1.24 -2.28
N LYS A 148 -26.16 0.59 -3.15
CA LYS A 148 -25.84 -0.77 -3.66
C LYS A 148 -24.51 -0.79 -4.40
N GLY A 149 -24.25 0.19 -5.28
CA GLY A 149 -23.01 0.28 -6.04
C GLY A 149 -21.76 0.31 -5.14
N GLN A 150 -21.83 1.03 -4.02
CA GLN A 150 -20.75 1.08 -3.04
C GLN A 150 -20.58 -0.28 -2.31
N MET A 151 -21.68 -0.96 -1.96
CA MET A 151 -21.60 -2.30 -1.33
C MET A 151 -21.03 -3.37 -2.27
N TYR A 152 -21.42 -3.35 -3.54
CA TYR A 152 -20.85 -4.24 -4.55
C TYR A 152 -19.34 -4.02 -4.69
N TYR A 153 -18.88 -2.76 -4.75
CA TYR A 153 -17.46 -2.44 -4.81
C TYR A 153 -16.70 -2.97 -3.58
N MET A 154 -17.22 -2.73 -2.38
CA MET A 154 -16.61 -3.20 -1.13
C MET A 154 -16.57 -4.73 -1.04
N ARG A 155 -17.66 -5.42 -1.41
CA ARG A 155 -17.70 -6.88 -1.43
C ARG A 155 -16.68 -7.46 -2.41
N ALA A 156 -16.56 -6.87 -3.60
CA ALA A 156 -15.55 -7.23 -4.59
C ALA A 156 -14.12 -7.06 -4.05
N MET A 157 -13.83 -5.94 -3.36
CA MET A 157 -12.53 -5.73 -2.73
C MET A 157 -12.23 -6.77 -1.65
N GLN A 158 -13.21 -7.11 -0.82
CA GLN A 158 -13.00 -8.10 0.23
C GLN A 158 -12.71 -9.49 -0.35
N TYR A 159 -13.44 -9.89 -1.39
CA TYR A 159 -13.13 -11.12 -2.12
C TYR A 159 -11.78 -11.08 -2.82
N TYR A 160 -11.36 -9.93 -3.35
CA TYR A 160 -10.05 -9.79 -3.98
C TYR A 160 -8.88 -9.97 -3.00
N ASP A 161 -9.00 -9.46 -1.77
CA ASP A 161 -8.01 -9.70 -0.70
C ASP A 161 -7.99 -11.15 -0.25
N LEU A 162 -9.17 -11.77 -0.10
CA LEU A 162 -9.28 -13.20 0.20
C LEU A 162 -8.66 -14.05 -0.92
N MET A 163 -8.94 -13.73 -2.18
CA MET A 163 -8.42 -14.42 -3.36
C MET A 163 -6.89 -14.40 -3.39
N ARG A 164 -6.29 -13.22 -3.21
CA ARG A 164 -4.83 -13.07 -3.24
C ARG A 164 -4.13 -13.68 -2.02
N THR A 165 -4.86 -13.90 -0.93
CA THR A 165 -4.31 -14.50 0.29
C THR A 165 -4.44 -16.03 0.29
N TYR A 166 -5.61 -16.55 -0.11
CA TYR A 166 -5.97 -17.97 0.05
C TYR A 166 -6.22 -18.69 -1.28
N GLY A 167 -6.26 -18.01 -2.42
CA GLY A 167 -6.82 -18.59 -3.64
C GLY A 167 -8.34 -18.65 -3.54
N GLY A 168 -8.98 -19.74 -3.94
CA GLY A 168 -10.44 -19.80 -3.83
C GLY A 168 -10.91 -19.97 -2.40
N VAL A 169 -12.06 -19.36 -2.13
CA VAL A 169 -12.73 -19.29 -0.83
C VAL A 169 -14.23 -19.54 -1.04
N PRO A 170 -15.00 -19.86 0.01
CA PRO A 170 -16.45 -19.93 -0.10
C PRO A 170 -17.07 -18.62 -0.60
N ILE A 171 -17.95 -18.71 -1.60
CA ILE A 171 -18.67 -17.58 -2.18
C ILE A 171 -20.03 -17.43 -1.47
N VAL A 172 -20.16 -16.38 -0.66
CA VAL A 172 -21.35 -16.02 0.11
C VAL A 172 -21.87 -14.67 -0.40
N THR A 173 -22.95 -14.68 -1.18
CA THR A 173 -23.55 -13.46 -1.75
C THR A 173 -24.89 -13.10 -1.14
N THR A 174 -25.38 -13.93 -0.22
CA THR A 174 -26.63 -13.72 0.52
C THR A 174 -26.37 -13.71 2.02
N VAL A 175 -27.33 -13.22 2.80
CA VAL A 175 -27.29 -13.32 4.25
C VAL A 175 -27.60 -14.77 4.64
N GLN A 176 -26.71 -15.37 5.44
CA GLN A 176 -26.88 -16.71 5.96
C GLN A 176 -27.31 -16.66 7.43
N ASP A 177 -28.30 -17.48 7.77
CA ASP A 177 -28.70 -17.72 9.15
C ASP A 177 -27.69 -18.67 9.82
N ALA A 178 -27.03 -18.17 10.86
CA ALA A 178 -25.99 -18.92 11.55
C ALA A 178 -26.61 -20.05 12.39
N ALA A 179 -26.61 -21.26 11.83
CA ALA A 179 -26.99 -22.48 12.52
C ALA A 179 -25.84 -23.50 12.42
N ALA A 180 -25.31 -23.92 13.57
CA ALA A 180 -24.08 -24.73 13.65
C ALA A 180 -24.13 -26.04 12.84
N ASP A 181 -25.33 -26.61 12.71
CA ASP A 181 -25.56 -27.90 12.05
C ASP A 181 -26.32 -27.76 10.71
N ASN A 182 -26.45 -26.55 10.16
CA ASN A 182 -27.12 -26.35 8.87
C ASN A 182 -26.16 -26.72 7.72
N PRO A 183 -26.41 -27.81 6.97
CA PRO A 183 -25.53 -28.20 5.86
C PRO A 183 -25.55 -27.18 4.71
N ASP A 184 -26.60 -26.38 4.57
CA ASP A 184 -26.74 -25.41 3.46
C ASP A 184 -25.75 -24.24 3.55
N ILE A 185 -25.19 -23.99 4.74
CA ILE A 185 -24.16 -22.96 4.96
C ILE A 185 -22.73 -23.53 4.97
N GLN A 186 -22.57 -24.86 4.81
CA GLN A 186 -21.28 -25.54 4.74
C GLN A 186 -20.70 -25.48 3.32
N LEU A 187 -20.48 -24.26 2.83
CA LEU A 187 -20.01 -24.04 1.47
C LEU A 187 -18.53 -24.46 1.31
N PRO A 188 -18.19 -25.21 0.26
CA PRO A 188 -16.80 -25.54 -0.04
C PRO A 188 -16.04 -24.31 -0.54
N ARG A 189 -14.71 -24.44 -0.59
CA ARG A 189 -13.87 -23.47 -1.29
C ARG A 189 -14.17 -23.54 -2.78
N ALA A 190 -14.55 -22.42 -3.39
CA ALA A 190 -14.76 -22.33 -4.83
C ALA A 190 -13.42 -22.43 -5.59
N LYS A 191 -13.47 -22.60 -6.91
CA LYS A 191 -12.31 -22.40 -7.78
C LYS A 191 -11.93 -20.93 -7.81
N VAL A 192 -10.65 -20.63 -8.07
CA VAL A 192 -10.21 -19.23 -8.21
C VAL A 192 -10.96 -18.52 -9.35
N SER A 193 -11.25 -19.21 -10.45
CA SER A 193 -12.02 -18.65 -11.56
C SER A 193 -13.43 -18.22 -11.13
N GLU A 194 -14.11 -19.02 -10.31
CA GLU A 194 -15.46 -18.72 -9.81
C GLU A 194 -15.44 -17.51 -8.86
N VAL A 195 -14.40 -17.38 -8.03
CA VAL A 195 -14.20 -16.20 -7.18
C VAL A 195 -13.95 -14.97 -8.04
N VAL A 196 -13.12 -15.06 -9.09
CA VAL A 196 -12.88 -13.96 -10.04
C VAL A 196 -14.17 -13.55 -10.74
N ASP A 197 -14.97 -14.50 -11.22
CA ASP A 197 -16.24 -14.23 -11.88
C ASP A 197 -17.21 -13.48 -10.95
N GLN A 198 -17.27 -13.86 -9.68
CA GLN A 198 -18.08 -13.16 -8.69
C GLN A 198 -17.55 -11.74 -8.40
N ILE A 199 -16.22 -11.56 -8.27
CA ILE A 199 -15.62 -10.23 -8.11
C ILE A 199 -15.94 -9.34 -9.31
N VAL A 200 -15.78 -9.86 -10.53
CA VAL A 200 -16.06 -9.14 -11.77
C VAL A 200 -17.53 -8.76 -11.87
N LYS A 201 -18.44 -9.68 -11.53
CA LYS A 201 -19.89 -9.42 -11.48
C LYS A 201 -20.24 -8.29 -10.52
N ASP A 202 -19.66 -8.29 -9.32
CA ASP A 202 -19.87 -7.22 -8.35
C ASP A 202 -19.32 -5.88 -8.87
N LEU A 203 -18.13 -5.85 -9.48
CA LEU A 203 -17.55 -4.63 -10.04
C LEU A 203 -18.33 -4.09 -11.25
N ASP A 204 -18.89 -4.97 -12.08
CA ASP A 204 -19.78 -4.57 -13.18
C ASP A 204 -21.10 -3.97 -12.64
N MET A 205 -21.67 -4.57 -11.60
CA MET A 205 -22.84 -4.01 -10.91
C MET A 205 -22.50 -2.64 -10.29
N ALA A 206 -21.36 -2.52 -9.61
CA ALA A 206 -20.89 -1.26 -9.06
C ALA A 206 -20.74 -0.18 -10.15
N ALA A 207 -20.07 -0.50 -11.25
CA ALA A 207 -19.89 0.43 -12.37
C ALA A 207 -21.22 0.85 -13.02
N SER A 208 -22.24 -0.02 -13.02
CA SER A 208 -23.56 0.32 -13.57
C SER A 208 -24.39 1.26 -12.68
N LEU A 209 -24.09 1.31 -11.37
CA LEU A 209 -24.91 2.03 -10.37
C LEU A 209 -24.22 3.28 -9.79
N LEU A 210 -22.89 3.37 -9.88
CA LEU A 210 -22.11 4.49 -9.35
C LEU A 210 -22.01 5.65 -10.36
N PRO A 211 -21.91 6.91 -9.89
CA PRO A 211 -21.66 8.05 -10.77
C PRO A 211 -20.20 8.09 -11.23
N GLY A 212 -19.91 8.83 -12.30
CA GLY A 212 -18.54 9.10 -12.74
C GLY A 212 -17.76 9.95 -11.74
N ASN A 213 -18.43 10.93 -11.11
CA ASN A 213 -17.89 11.79 -10.07
C ASN A 213 -18.91 12.06 -8.97
N TRP A 214 -18.39 12.37 -7.79
CA TRP A 214 -19.16 12.87 -6.66
C TRP A 214 -18.99 14.39 -6.52
N ASN A 215 -19.95 15.06 -5.88
CA ASN A 215 -19.76 16.44 -5.44
C ASN A 215 -18.72 16.51 -4.32
N SER A 216 -18.25 17.72 -3.99
CA SER A 216 -17.20 17.92 -2.98
C SER A 216 -17.54 17.35 -1.60
N ALA A 217 -18.81 17.39 -1.19
CA ALA A 217 -19.27 16.83 0.09
C ALA A 217 -19.21 15.29 0.15
N ASN A 218 -19.11 14.61 -1.00
CA ASN A 218 -19.06 13.16 -1.12
C ASN A 218 -17.76 12.68 -1.80
N TYR A 219 -16.75 13.55 -1.89
CA TYR A 219 -15.43 13.15 -2.36
C TYR A 219 -14.88 12.00 -1.50
N GLY A 220 -14.14 11.08 -2.13
CA GLY A 220 -13.67 9.84 -1.50
C GLY A 220 -14.61 8.63 -1.64
N ARG A 221 -15.89 8.84 -2.01
CA ARG A 221 -16.79 7.71 -2.36
C ARG A 221 -16.38 7.07 -3.69
N PHE A 222 -16.62 5.76 -3.80
CA PHE A 222 -16.29 5.01 -5.02
C PHE A 222 -17.08 5.50 -6.24
N THR A 223 -16.41 5.53 -7.37
CA THR A 223 -16.97 5.97 -8.66
C THR A 223 -17.11 4.81 -9.63
N LYS A 224 -17.83 5.04 -10.72
CA LYS A 224 -17.90 4.13 -11.87
C LYS A 224 -16.51 3.81 -12.42
N GLY A 225 -15.68 4.84 -12.62
CA GLY A 225 -14.30 4.68 -13.09
C GLY A 225 -13.46 3.84 -12.14
N ALA A 226 -13.62 4.00 -10.81
CA ALA A 226 -12.93 3.19 -9.82
C ALA A 226 -13.31 1.71 -9.91
N ALA A 227 -14.60 1.38 -10.06
CA ALA A 227 -15.06 0.01 -10.25
C ALA A 227 -14.45 -0.66 -11.49
N LEU A 228 -14.39 0.06 -12.62
CA LEU A 228 -13.75 -0.44 -13.85
C LEU A 228 -12.24 -0.63 -13.69
N ALA A 229 -11.56 0.31 -13.04
CA ALA A 229 -10.12 0.21 -12.79
C ALA A 229 -9.80 -0.99 -11.88
N GLN A 230 -10.56 -1.16 -10.79
CA GLN A 230 -10.41 -2.30 -9.89
C GLN A 230 -10.67 -3.63 -10.62
N LYS A 231 -11.63 -3.68 -11.56
CA LYS A 231 -11.86 -4.86 -12.41
C LYS A 231 -10.64 -5.18 -13.28
N SER A 232 -10.00 -4.17 -13.87
CA SER A 232 -8.75 -4.36 -14.61
C SER A 232 -7.63 -4.92 -13.72
N ARG A 233 -7.46 -4.41 -12.50
CA ARG A 233 -6.46 -4.92 -11.53
C ARG A 233 -6.70 -6.39 -11.13
N VAL A 234 -7.96 -6.78 -10.92
CA VAL A 234 -8.35 -8.17 -10.62
C VAL A 234 -8.01 -9.08 -11.80
N LEU A 235 -8.39 -8.71 -13.01
CA LEU A 235 -8.13 -9.50 -14.23
C LEU A 235 -6.64 -9.58 -14.56
N LEU A 236 -5.87 -8.51 -14.35
CA LEU A 236 -4.41 -8.52 -14.46
C LEU A 236 -3.80 -9.56 -13.52
N THR A 237 -4.25 -9.59 -12.27
CA THR A 237 -3.79 -10.56 -11.26
C THR A 237 -4.16 -11.98 -11.65
N PHE A 238 -5.36 -12.20 -12.18
CA PHE A 238 -5.81 -13.51 -12.65
C PHE A 238 -5.09 -14.00 -13.93
N ALA A 239 -4.63 -13.06 -14.76
CA ALA A 239 -3.82 -13.35 -15.95
C ALA A 239 -2.36 -13.68 -15.61
N SER A 240 -1.88 -13.24 -14.45
CA SER A 240 -0.48 -13.37 -13.99
C SER A 240 -0.11 -14.82 -13.60
N PRO A 241 1.20 -15.18 -13.60
CA PRO A 241 1.68 -16.55 -13.36
C PRO A 241 1.17 -17.25 -12.10
N LEU A 242 0.84 -16.50 -11.04
CA LEU A 242 0.32 -17.08 -9.80
C LEU A 242 -0.99 -17.84 -10.02
N PHE A 243 -1.93 -17.27 -10.76
CA PHE A 243 -3.25 -17.88 -11.03
C PHE A 243 -3.41 -18.40 -12.46
N ASN A 244 -2.43 -18.16 -13.33
CA ASN A 244 -2.43 -18.61 -14.71
C ASN A 244 -1.15 -19.41 -15.02
N LYS A 245 -1.24 -20.74 -14.86
CA LYS A 245 -0.13 -21.64 -15.16
C LYS A 245 0.37 -21.51 -16.61
N ASN A 246 -0.52 -21.20 -17.56
CA ASN A 246 -0.20 -21.03 -18.97
C ASN A 246 -0.13 -19.53 -19.37
N TRP A 247 0.27 -18.64 -18.47
CA TRP A 247 0.34 -17.19 -18.71
C TRP A 247 1.17 -16.79 -19.93
N ASP A 248 2.15 -17.62 -20.30
CA ASP A 248 3.05 -17.36 -21.41
C ASP A 248 2.52 -17.92 -22.75
N GLY A 249 1.73 -19.00 -22.69
CA GLY A 249 1.19 -19.69 -23.87
C GLY A 249 -0.26 -19.36 -24.19
N SER A 250 -0.98 -18.66 -23.33
CA SER A 250 -2.37 -18.22 -23.53
C SER A 250 -2.52 -16.70 -23.38
N THR A 251 -3.25 -16.08 -24.31
CA THR A 251 -3.50 -14.64 -24.35
C THR A 251 -4.86 -14.23 -23.77
N GLU A 252 -5.82 -15.14 -23.65
CA GLU A 252 -7.23 -14.85 -23.33
C GLU A 252 -7.39 -13.98 -22.07
N ARG A 253 -6.71 -14.34 -20.98
CA ARG A 253 -6.79 -13.57 -19.72
C ARG A 253 -6.11 -12.21 -19.81
N TRP A 254 -5.02 -12.10 -20.59
CA TRP A 254 -4.35 -10.83 -20.85
C TRP A 254 -5.20 -9.90 -21.74
N GLU A 255 -5.89 -10.45 -22.73
CA GLU A 255 -6.85 -9.72 -23.57
C GLU A 255 -8.04 -9.20 -22.75
N ALA A 256 -8.58 -10.04 -21.85
CA ALA A 256 -9.64 -9.63 -20.94
C ALA A 256 -9.19 -8.51 -19.99
N ALA A 257 -8.00 -8.61 -19.41
CA ALA A 257 -7.40 -7.59 -18.55
C ALA A 257 -7.14 -6.27 -19.32
N LEU A 258 -6.61 -6.36 -20.55
CA LEU A 258 -6.39 -5.20 -21.42
C LEU A 258 -7.71 -4.49 -21.74
N LYS A 259 -8.72 -5.24 -22.18
CA LYS A 259 -10.05 -4.69 -22.50
C LYS A 259 -10.66 -3.96 -21.31
N ALA A 260 -10.58 -4.56 -20.12
CA ALA A 260 -11.05 -3.90 -18.90
C ALA A 260 -10.25 -2.63 -18.57
N GLY A 261 -8.91 -2.67 -18.73
CA GLY A 261 -8.05 -1.52 -18.51
C GLY A 261 -8.35 -0.33 -19.44
N LEU A 262 -8.50 -0.60 -20.74
CA LEU A 262 -8.85 0.42 -21.73
C LEU A 262 -10.26 1.01 -21.49
N ALA A 263 -11.22 0.18 -21.08
CA ALA A 263 -12.55 0.66 -20.71
C ALA A 263 -12.52 1.56 -19.46
N ALA A 264 -11.72 1.19 -18.46
CA ALA A 264 -11.50 2.00 -17.26
C ALA A 264 -10.83 3.33 -17.62
N GLU A 265 -9.78 3.32 -18.44
CA GLU A 265 -9.09 4.52 -18.89
C GLU A 265 -10.04 5.47 -19.62
N ALA A 266 -10.83 4.94 -20.57
CA ALA A 266 -11.77 5.73 -21.34
C ALA A 266 -12.85 6.39 -20.47
N GLN A 267 -13.41 5.65 -19.49
CA GLN A 267 -14.41 6.20 -18.57
C GLN A 267 -13.78 7.24 -17.63
N LEU A 268 -12.65 6.93 -17.01
CA LEU A 268 -11.95 7.84 -16.10
C LEU A 268 -11.56 9.14 -16.79
N SER A 269 -11.08 9.09 -18.03
CA SER A 269 -10.76 10.30 -18.80
C SER A 269 -11.99 11.14 -19.14
N GLN A 270 -13.14 10.53 -19.42
CA GLN A 270 -14.41 11.26 -19.57
C GLN A 270 -14.82 11.96 -18.27
N ASP A 271 -14.52 11.33 -17.14
CA ASP A 271 -14.81 11.84 -15.80
C ASP A 271 -13.72 12.83 -15.30
N GLY A 272 -12.76 13.22 -16.12
CA GLY A 272 -11.75 14.22 -15.76
C GLY A 272 -10.53 13.69 -14.99
N TYR A 273 -10.37 12.38 -14.90
CA TYR A 273 -9.18 11.74 -14.34
C TYR A 273 -8.05 11.64 -15.38
N GLY A 274 -6.81 11.65 -14.90
CA GLY A 274 -5.60 11.62 -15.69
C GLY A 274 -4.35 11.79 -14.84
N LEU A 275 -3.18 11.69 -15.47
CA LEU A 275 -1.92 12.00 -14.81
C LEU A 275 -1.92 13.44 -14.28
N PHE A 276 -1.56 13.62 -13.02
CA PHE A 276 -1.53 14.91 -12.36
C PHE A 276 -0.24 15.67 -12.72
N GLY A 277 -0.43 16.87 -13.27
CA GLY A 277 0.68 17.76 -13.62
C GLY A 277 1.59 17.25 -14.74
N ASN A 278 2.64 18.01 -15.02
CA ASN A 278 3.60 17.74 -16.09
C ASN A 278 5.07 18.02 -15.67
N SER A 279 5.33 18.08 -14.37
CA SER A 279 6.65 18.30 -13.80
C SER A 279 6.84 17.48 -12.54
N ILE A 280 8.11 17.24 -12.16
CA ILE A 280 8.43 16.50 -10.93
C ILE A 280 7.88 17.18 -9.66
N LYS A 281 7.81 18.51 -9.64
CA LYS A 281 7.24 19.25 -8.50
C LYS A 281 5.74 19.02 -8.36
N GLN A 282 5.01 19.01 -9.48
CA GLN A 282 3.58 18.72 -9.46
C GLN A 282 3.30 17.25 -9.12
N TRP A 283 4.14 16.34 -9.63
CA TRP A 283 4.10 14.92 -9.27
C TRP A 283 4.23 14.72 -7.75
N ASP A 284 5.15 15.44 -7.09
CA ASP A 284 5.31 15.39 -5.64
C ASP A 284 4.11 16.00 -4.90
N SER A 285 3.63 17.17 -5.37
CA SER A 285 2.51 17.87 -4.72
C SER A 285 1.16 17.16 -4.86
N MET A 286 1.00 16.20 -5.78
CA MET A 286 -0.28 15.51 -5.97
C MET A 286 -0.76 14.86 -4.68
N PHE A 287 0.17 14.28 -3.90
CA PHE A 287 -0.08 13.61 -2.63
C PHE A 287 -0.51 14.57 -1.51
N LEU A 288 -0.37 15.88 -1.73
CA LEU A 288 -0.74 16.93 -0.80
C LEU A 288 -2.09 17.58 -1.14
N THR A 289 -2.79 17.06 -2.16
CA THR A 289 -4.17 17.46 -2.44
C THR A 289 -5.06 16.85 -1.37
N ASP A 290 -5.41 17.67 -0.38
CA ASP A 290 -6.10 17.26 0.84
C ASP A 290 -7.61 17.48 0.72
N ASN A 291 -8.41 16.41 0.84
CA ASN A 291 -9.88 16.43 0.85
C ASN A 291 -10.51 17.14 -0.37
N LEU A 292 -9.79 17.11 -1.50
CA LEU A 292 -10.20 17.73 -2.77
C LEU A 292 -9.94 16.79 -3.94
N PHE A 293 -10.73 16.95 -5.00
CA PHE A 293 -10.56 16.17 -6.22
C PHE A 293 -9.14 16.28 -6.78
N CYS A 294 -8.48 15.13 -6.90
CA CYS A 294 -7.21 14.98 -7.59
C CYS A 294 -7.43 14.07 -8.81
N SER A 295 -7.07 14.56 -10.01
CA SER A 295 -7.28 13.82 -11.26
C SER A 295 -6.56 12.47 -11.30
N GLU A 296 -5.51 12.28 -10.50
CA GLU A 296 -4.76 11.04 -10.45
C GLU A 296 -5.27 10.08 -9.36
N ALA A 297 -6.09 10.52 -8.40
CA ALA A 297 -6.56 9.69 -7.29
C ALA A 297 -7.89 8.96 -7.62
N ILE A 298 -7.81 7.72 -8.13
CA ILE A 298 -9.00 6.91 -8.50
C ILE A 298 -9.72 6.40 -7.25
N THR A 299 -8.98 5.93 -6.25
CA THR A 299 -9.51 5.54 -4.93
C THR A 299 -8.61 6.11 -3.86
N VAL A 300 -9.20 6.81 -2.90
CA VAL A 300 -8.49 7.60 -1.89
C VAL A 300 -9.08 7.35 -0.50
N GLN A 301 -8.21 7.21 0.49
CA GLN A 301 -8.58 7.30 1.90
C GLN A 301 -8.36 8.74 2.37
N LEU A 302 -9.46 9.39 2.71
CA LEU A 302 -9.44 10.73 3.28
C LEU A 302 -8.89 10.70 4.70
N CYS A 303 -7.95 11.59 5.00
CA CYS A 303 -7.36 11.72 6.32
C CYS A 303 -7.67 13.09 6.93
N GLY A 304 -7.59 13.18 8.26
CA GLY A 304 -7.85 14.41 8.99
C GLY A 304 -6.77 14.71 10.03
N THR A 305 -6.74 15.95 10.52
CA THR A 305 -5.79 16.44 11.54
C THR A 305 -6.37 16.44 12.96
N GLY A 306 -7.63 16.02 13.12
CA GLY A 306 -8.30 15.97 14.42
C GLY A 306 -7.70 14.93 15.36
N ILE A 307 -7.91 15.16 16.66
CA ILE A 307 -7.36 14.35 17.77
C ILE A 307 -8.39 13.38 18.39
N THR A 308 -9.62 13.35 17.86
CA THR A 308 -10.70 12.48 18.37
C THR A 308 -10.60 11.08 17.76
N SER A 309 -11.18 10.08 18.43
CA SER A 309 -11.17 8.68 17.98
C SER A 309 -11.86 8.44 16.63
N ASN A 310 -12.70 9.38 16.20
CA ASN A 310 -13.47 9.27 14.96
C ASN A 310 -12.72 9.83 13.74
N VAL A 311 -11.54 10.42 13.94
CA VAL A 311 -10.71 10.94 12.86
C VAL A 311 -9.64 9.92 12.50
N VAL A 312 -9.53 9.62 11.20
CA VAL A 312 -8.44 8.81 10.67
C VAL A 312 -7.28 9.75 10.33
N ASN A 313 -6.20 9.68 11.11
CA ASN A 313 -4.95 10.37 10.79
C ASN A 313 -4.04 9.48 9.94
N ASN A 314 -3.25 10.10 9.08
CA ASN A 314 -2.18 9.45 8.35
C ASN A 314 -0.93 9.30 9.25
N SER A 315 -0.48 8.06 9.44
CA SER A 315 0.68 7.70 10.27
C SER A 315 2.01 7.72 9.51
N TRP A 316 1.99 7.88 8.19
CA TRP A 316 3.17 7.83 7.32
C TRP A 316 4.21 8.89 7.66
N GLU A 317 3.77 10.15 7.81
CA GLU A 317 4.66 11.28 8.10
C GLU A 317 5.44 11.04 9.41
N LYS A 318 4.76 10.56 10.46
CA LYS A 318 5.39 10.16 11.73
C LYS A 318 6.38 8.99 11.56
N GLY A 319 6.08 8.06 10.65
CA GLY A 319 6.92 6.90 10.37
C GLY A 319 8.23 7.25 9.66
N ILE A 320 8.20 8.22 8.75
CA ILE A 320 9.34 8.55 7.88
C ILE A 320 10.29 9.62 8.44
N ARG A 321 9.82 10.48 9.36
CA ARG A 321 10.63 11.58 9.92
C ARG A 321 11.70 11.10 10.88
N LEU A 322 12.89 11.68 10.77
CA LEU A 322 14.03 11.40 11.65
C LEU A 322 13.98 12.19 12.97
N ALA A 323 14.78 11.76 13.93
CA ALA A 323 14.88 12.39 15.25
C ALA A 323 15.27 13.87 15.17
N SER A 324 16.18 14.24 14.27
CA SER A 324 16.59 15.64 14.06
C SER A 324 15.47 16.57 13.60
N GLN A 325 14.37 16.01 13.09
CA GLN A 325 13.18 16.75 12.68
C GLN A 325 12.06 16.68 13.75
N GLY A 326 12.24 15.91 14.82
CA GLY A 326 11.23 15.66 15.85
C GLY A 326 10.40 14.39 15.62
N GLY A 327 10.79 13.55 14.66
CA GLY A 327 10.20 12.22 14.45
C GLY A 327 10.63 11.23 15.55
N VAL A 328 9.76 10.29 15.88
CA VAL A 328 9.98 9.31 16.97
C VAL A 328 10.21 7.88 16.48
N SER A 329 10.15 7.66 15.17
CA SER A 329 10.20 6.32 14.56
C SER A 329 11.58 5.98 13.96
N GLY A 330 12.56 6.89 14.04
CA GLY A 330 13.91 6.70 13.48
C GLY A 330 14.02 6.88 11.96
N GLY A 331 12.89 7.15 11.29
CA GLY A 331 12.79 7.29 9.84
C GLY A 331 12.70 5.95 9.10
N ALA A 332 12.19 6.00 7.87
CA ALA A 332 12.09 4.82 7.01
C ALA A 332 13.39 4.62 6.22
N THR A 333 14.19 3.64 6.62
CA THR A 333 15.47 3.33 5.96
C THR A 333 15.24 2.71 4.58
N ALA A 334 15.89 3.27 3.54
CA ALA A 334 15.92 2.68 2.21
C ALA A 334 17.11 1.71 2.07
N PRO A 335 16.91 0.42 1.71
CA PRO A 335 18.00 -0.49 1.40
C PRO A 335 18.82 -0.01 0.19
N LYS A 336 20.09 -0.39 0.13
CA LYS A 336 20.98 -0.10 -1.01
C LYS A 336 20.37 -0.55 -2.33
N GLU A 337 19.73 -1.72 -2.34
CA GLU A 337 19.11 -2.30 -3.53
C GLU A 337 17.99 -1.42 -4.09
N MET A 338 17.32 -0.62 -3.25
CA MET A 338 16.35 0.40 -3.70
C MET A 338 17.03 1.69 -4.16
N ILE A 339 18.06 2.14 -3.46
CA ILE A 339 18.82 3.34 -3.83
C ILE A 339 19.47 3.16 -5.21
N ASP A 340 20.06 2.00 -5.43
CA ASP A 340 20.73 1.60 -6.66
C ASP A 340 19.74 1.26 -7.78
N LEU A 341 18.47 1.02 -7.47
CA LEU A 341 17.46 0.65 -8.48
C LEU A 341 17.08 1.81 -9.39
N PHE A 342 16.97 3.02 -8.84
CA PHE A 342 16.36 4.16 -9.53
C PHE A 342 17.14 4.55 -10.81
N PRO A 343 16.48 4.99 -11.90
CA PRO A 343 17.18 5.33 -13.13
C PRO A 343 18.17 6.51 -12.98
N MET A 344 19.03 6.68 -13.98
CA MET A 344 19.78 7.92 -14.22
C MET A 344 18.83 9.01 -14.74
N ALA A 345 19.29 10.26 -14.81
CA ALA A 345 18.49 11.41 -15.22
C ALA A 345 17.95 11.30 -16.67
N ASP A 346 18.59 10.52 -17.52
CA ASP A 346 18.14 10.20 -18.88
C ASP A 346 17.12 9.04 -18.94
N GLY A 347 16.76 8.46 -17.79
CA GLY A 347 15.86 7.32 -17.66
C GLY A 347 16.51 5.96 -17.89
N SER A 348 17.81 5.91 -18.20
CA SER A 348 18.55 4.66 -18.37
C SER A 348 18.84 4.00 -17.02
N ARG A 349 19.01 2.67 -17.02
CA ARG A 349 19.35 1.94 -15.80
C ARG A 349 20.73 2.34 -15.28
N PRO A 350 20.92 2.47 -13.97
CA PRO A 350 22.20 2.88 -13.41
C PRO A 350 23.27 1.80 -13.60
N THR A 351 24.41 2.18 -14.15
CA THR A 351 25.59 1.33 -14.33
C THR A 351 26.86 2.15 -14.14
N ALA A 352 27.97 1.52 -13.78
CA ALA A 352 29.25 2.23 -13.72
C ALA A 352 29.60 2.89 -15.08
N ALA A 353 29.19 2.28 -16.19
CA ALA A 353 29.48 2.76 -17.55
C ALA A 353 28.75 4.06 -17.91
N ASN A 354 27.54 4.30 -17.39
CA ASN A 354 26.81 5.57 -17.58
C ASN A 354 26.97 6.54 -16.39
N GLY A 355 28.04 6.37 -15.61
CA GLY A 355 28.45 7.31 -14.57
C GLY A 355 27.76 7.13 -13.23
N TYR A 356 27.01 6.04 -13.02
CA TYR A 356 26.50 5.73 -11.68
C TYR A 356 27.64 5.37 -10.73
N ASN A 357 27.71 6.07 -9.61
CA ASN A 357 28.62 5.79 -8.50
C ASN A 357 27.77 5.56 -7.26
N ASP A 358 27.91 4.38 -6.65
CA ASP A 358 27.05 3.98 -5.55
C ASP A 358 27.32 4.77 -4.25
N PHE A 359 28.51 5.33 -4.08
CA PHE A 359 28.90 6.14 -2.92
C PHE A 359 28.32 7.55 -3.00
N THR A 360 28.35 8.15 -4.18
CA THR A 360 27.65 9.41 -4.50
C THR A 360 26.38 9.12 -5.28
N PHE A 361 25.57 8.19 -4.78
CA PHE A 361 24.40 7.62 -5.46
C PHE A 361 23.36 8.67 -5.88
N PHE A 362 23.37 9.85 -5.29
CA PHE A 362 22.41 10.91 -5.56
C PHE A 362 22.76 11.76 -6.78
N VAL A 363 23.88 11.54 -7.46
CA VAL A 363 24.28 12.37 -8.62
C VAL A 363 23.55 11.91 -9.88
N ASN A 364 23.02 12.87 -10.65
CA ASN A 364 22.44 12.65 -12.00
C ASN A 364 21.38 11.53 -12.06
N ARG A 365 20.49 11.46 -11.07
CA ARG A 365 19.40 10.47 -11.00
C ARG A 365 18.10 10.95 -11.64
N ASP A 366 17.20 9.99 -11.88
CA ASP A 366 15.79 10.21 -12.21
C ASP A 366 15.19 11.27 -11.26
N PRO A 367 14.41 12.27 -11.75
CA PRO A 367 13.81 13.28 -10.89
C PRO A 367 13.00 12.73 -9.71
N ARG A 368 12.37 11.56 -9.86
CA ARG A 368 11.62 10.87 -8.79
C ARG A 368 12.51 10.39 -7.66
N PHE A 369 13.81 10.18 -7.89
CA PHE A 369 14.77 9.81 -6.84
C PHE A 369 14.76 10.85 -5.71
N TYR A 370 14.85 12.14 -6.06
CA TYR A 370 14.91 13.25 -5.10
C TYR A 370 13.57 13.61 -4.45
N ARG A 371 12.48 12.97 -4.90
CA ARG A 371 11.16 13.03 -4.24
C ARG A 371 10.84 11.75 -3.49
N THR A 372 11.60 10.69 -3.73
CA THR A 372 11.43 9.40 -3.04
C THR A 372 12.34 9.28 -1.83
N PHE A 373 13.58 9.76 -1.93
CA PHE A 373 14.59 9.63 -0.88
C PHE A 373 15.07 10.99 -0.38
N ALA A 374 15.37 11.05 0.91
CA ALA A 374 16.16 12.07 1.59
C ALA A 374 17.55 11.50 1.94
N PHE A 375 18.62 12.28 1.78
CA PHE A 375 19.99 11.90 2.16
C PHE A 375 20.77 13.04 2.85
N SER A 376 21.95 12.73 3.40
CA SER A 376 22.79 13.73 4.09
C SER A 376 23.16 14.89 3.16
N GLY A 377 22.83 16.13 3.53
CA GLY A 377 23.00 17.35 2.76
C GLY A 377 21.76 17.79 1.96
N GLU A 378 20.68 17.00 1.98
CA GLU A 378 19.45 17.34 1.26
C GLU A 378 18.50 18.20 2.11
N LYS A 379 17.86 19.18 1.46
CA LYS A 379 16.79 19.96 2.09
C LYS A 379 15.52 19.11 2.23
N TRP A 380 15.08 18.94 3.47
CA TRP A 380 13.82 18.31 3.81
C TRP A 380 13.16 19.05 4.96
N GLY A 381 12.44 20.12 4.59
CA GLY A 381 11.73 20.99 5.52
C GLY A 381 10.52 20.34 6.19
N TYR A 382 10.07 20.99 7.26
CA TYR A 382 8.81 20.74 7.96
C TYR A 382 8.27 22.08 8.49
N LYS A 383 7.07 22.11 9.08
CA LYS A 383 6.36 23.37 9.40
C LYS A 383 7.20 24.37 10.20
N GLU A 384 7.88 23.90 11.25
CA GLU A 384 8.65 24.76 12.16
C GLU A 384 10.04 25.11 11.61
N ASN A 385 10.54 24.37 10.62
CA ASN A 385 11.82 24.67 9.95
C ASN A 385 11.76 24.28 8.47
N ALA A 386 11.29 25.23 7.64
CA ALA A 386 11.16 25.03 6.20
C ALA A 386 12.51 24.83 5.47
N ASN A 387 13.63 25.25 6.09
CA ASN A 387 14.97 25.17 5.54
C ASN A 387 15.82 24.07 6.19
N ALA A 388 15.20 23.12 6.90
CA ALA A 388 15.93 22.02 7.50
C ALA A 388 16.71 21.23 6.43
N VAL A 389 18.00 21.02 6.70
CA VAL A 389 18.89 20.16 5.90
C VAL A 389 19.17 18.91 6.71
N LEU A 390 18.92 17.75 6.10
CA LEU A 390 19.12 16.47 6.78
C LEU A 390 20.60 16.12 6.84
N TRP A 391 21.10 15.66 8.00
CA TRP A 391 22.41 15.04 8.12
C TRP A 391 22.34 13.78 8.98
N THR A 392 22.87 12.68 8.43
CA THR A 392 22.68 11.29 8.87
C THR A 392 23.97 10.48 8.72
N TYR A 393 25.10 11.06 9.13
CA TYR A 393 26.38 10.37 9.24
C TYR A 393 26.77 10.16 10.69
N ARG A 394 27.74 9.28 10.90
CA ARG A 394 28.36 9.01 12.21
C ARG A 394 29.87 9.24 12.19
N TRP A 395 30.47 9.33 13.36
CA TRP A 395 31.92 9.36 13.53
C TRP A 395 32.33 8.56 14.76
N VAL A 396 33.63 8.31 14.89
CA VAL A 396 34.22 7.59 16.02
C VAL A 396 35.37 8.42 16.59
N ASP A 397 35.46 8.53 17.91
CA ASP A 397 36.58 9.18 18.58
C ASP A 397 37.72 8.21 18.93
N ALA A 398 38.80 8.74 19.52
CA ALA A 398 39.98 7.95 19.91
C ALA A 398 39.68 6.88 20.99
N ALA A 399 38.55 6.99 21.70
CA ALA A 399 38.09 6.02 22.70
C ALA A 399 37.07 5.02 22.13
N ASN A 400 36.91 4.95 20.81
CA ASN A 400 35.94 4.12 20.11
C ASN A 400 34.47 4.44 20.44
N LYS A 401 34.17 5.65 20.93
CA LYS A 401 32.80 6.09 21.14
C LYS A 401 32.23 6.66 19.85
N ILE A 402 30.96 6.35 19.58
CA ILE A 402 30.27 6.75 18.35
C ILE A 402 29.46 8.02 18.60
N GLY A 403 29.61 9.00 17.70
CA GLY A 403 28.75 10.18 17.61
C GLY A 403 27.92 10.17 16.32
N TYR A 404 26.81 10.90 16.33
CA TYR A 404 25.85 10.96 15.22
C TYR A 404 25.46 12.41 14.92
N ALA A 405 25.39 12.75 13.64
CA ALA A 405 24.97 14.07 13.21
C ALA A 405 23.52 14.32 13.63
N ASP A 406 23.26 15.51 14.17
CA ASP A 406 21.92 16.01 14.53
C ASP A 406 21.09 15.05 15.41
N GLY A 407 21.75 14.20 16.21
CA GLY A 407 21.09 13.24 17.10
C GLY A 407 20.44 12.05 16.39
N ASN A 408 20.67 11.88 15.09
CA ASN A 408 20.13 10.77 14.28
C ASN A 408 20.90 9.46 14.55
N ASN A 409 20.66 8.86 15.72
CA ASN A 409 21.36 7.65 16.16
C ASN A 409 20.73 6.32 15.68
N ALA A 410 19.52 6.37 15.11
CA ALA A 410 18.81 5.22 14.56
C ALA A 410 18.97 5.11 13.02
N VAL A 411 20.18 5.31 12.51
CA VAL A 411 20.46 5.30 11.06
C VAL A 411 21.04 3.96 10.62
N SER A 412 20.47 3.37 9.57
CA SER A 412 20.94 2.10 9.00
C SER A 412 21.13 2.12 7.48
N SER A 413 21.00 3.31 6.88
CA SER A 413 21.24 3.58 5.46
C SER A 413 21.70 5.02 5.27
N PRO A 414 22.44 5.34 4.18
CA PRO A 414 22.72 6.72 3.81
C PRO A 414 21.50 7.47 3.22
N ALA A 415 20.39 6.79 2.94
CA ALA A 415 19.16 7.40 2.44
C ALA A 415 17.91 6.89 3.16
N PHE A 416 16.90 7.76 3.26
CA PHE A 416 15.64 7.56 3.96
C PHE A 416 14.48 7.89 3.05
N VAL A 417 13.36 7.22 3.20
CA VAL A 417 12.17 7.51 2.38
C VAL A 417 11.59 8.86 2.78
N ARG A 418 11.33 9.72 1.79
CA ARG A 418 10.61 11.00 1.93
C ARG A 418 9.38 11.11 1.04
N LYS A 419 9.10 10.12 0.19
CA LYS A 419 7.93 10.15 -0.69
C LYS A 419 6.65 10.33 0.10
N MET A 420 5.70 11.10 -0.45
CA MET A 420 4.41 11.41 0.20
C MET A 420 4.58 12.16 1.53
N THR A 421 5.69 12.89 1.70
CA THR A 421 5.91 13.74 2.88
C THR A 421 5.19 15.07 2.75
N ASN A 422 4.61 15.54 3.84
CA ASN A 422 4.01 16.86 3.91
C ASN A 422 4.94 17.83 4.65
N THR A 423 5.57 18.77 3.93
CA THR A 423 6.47 19.76 4.52
C THR A 423 5.75 20.80 5.39
N ALA A 424 4.42 20.84 5.39
CA ALA A 424 3.62 21.65 6.32
C ALA A 424 3.19 20.87 7.58
N ALA A 425 3.57 19.59 7.70
CA ALA A 425 3.32 18.81 8.91
C ALA A 425 4.18 19.30 10.07
N SER A 426 3.57 19.29 11.27
CA SER A 426 4.14 19.89 12.48
C SER A 426 4.85 18.86 13.34
N ASN A 427 6.07 19.20 13.78
CA ASN A 427 6.82 18.38 14.72
C ASN A 427 6.38 18.57 16.18
N ALA A 428 5.58 19.60 16.49
CA ALA A 428 5.10 19.90 17.84
C ALA A 428 4.25 18.76 18.43
N THR A 429 3.70 17.89 17.58
CA THR A 429 2.96 16.67 17.96
C THR A 429 3.62 15.40 17.41
N ASN A 430 4.93 15.46 17.12
CA ASN A 430 5.69 14.38 16.51
C ASN A 430 5.02 13.84 15.23
N TYR A 431 4.36 14.72 14.46
CA TYR A 431 3.64 14.38 13.23
C TYR A 431 2.46 13.41 13.39
N GLN A 432 1.94 13.22 14.60
CA GLN A 432 0.91 12.22 14.90
C GLN A 432 -0.42 12.45 14.15
N TYR A 433 -0.75 13.70 13.84
CA TYR A 433 -2.06 14.10 13.32
C TYR A 433 -1.97 14.64 11.87
N SER A 434 -1.29 13.91 10.99
CA SER A 434 -1.25 14.28 9.56
C SER A 434 -2.60 14.02 8.91
N GLY A 435 -3.13 15.04 8.22
CA GLY A 435 -4.34 14.95 7.40
C GLY A 435 -4.09 14.57 5.95
N THR A 436 -2.85 14.26 5.58
CA THR A 436 -2.48 13.95 4.19
C THR A 436 -3.22 12.70 3.71
N ASP A 437 -3.99 12.82 2.64
CA ASP A 437 -4.76 11.70 2.06
C ASP A 437 -3.85 10.58 1.54
N ILE A 438 -4.39 9.36 1.47
CA ILE A 438 -3.65 8.18 1.00
C ILE A 438 -4.31 7.67 -0.27
N PHE A 439 -3.55 7.60 -1.36
CA PHE A 439 -4.03 7.07 -2.62
C PHE A 439 -3.93 5.54 -2.60
N GLU A 440 -5.07 4.85 -2.65
CA GLU A 440 -5.13 3.40 -2.75
C GLU A 440 -4.97 2.96 -4.21
N TYR A 441 -5.62 3.63 -5.15
CA TYR A 441 -5.45 3.39 -6.57
C TYR A 441 -5.31 4.73 -7.26
N ARG A 442 -4.21 4.93 -7.98
CA ARG A 442 -3.99 6.10 -8.81
C ARG A 442 -3.86 5.81 -10.29
N TYR A 443 -4.09 6.83 -11.12
CA TYR A 443 -4.17 6.72 -12.57
C TYR A 443 -2.89 6.17 -13.21
N ALA A 444 -1.70 6.50 -12.69
CA ALA A 444 -0.47 5.89 -13.19
C ALA A 444 -0.42 4.35 -13.03
N GLU A 445 -0.98 3.80 -11.94
CA GLU A 445 -1.05 2.35 -11.77
C GLU A 445 -1.95 1.73 -12.86
N LEU A 446 -3.06 2.37 -13.23
CA LEU A 446 -3.92 1.90 -14.32
C LEU A 446 -3.16 1.89 -15.64
N LEU A 447 -2.41 2.95 -15.94
CA LEU A 447 -1.57 3.01 -17.15
C LEU A 447 -0.51 1.90 -17.16
N LEU A 448 0.10 1.61 -16.01
CA LEU A 448 1.08 0.54 -15.87
C LEU A 448 0.44 -0.85 -16.01
N ASN A 449 -0.80 -1.05 -15.51
CA ASN A 449 -1.56 -2.28 -15.70
C ASN A 449 -1.85 -2.51 -17.19
N ILE A 450 -2.23 -1.46 -17.92
CA ILE A 450 -2.47 -1.51 -19.37
C ILE A 450 -1.17 -1.79 -20.14
N ALA A 451 -0.08 -1.10 -19.80
CA ALA A 451 1.23 -1.29 -20.41
C ALA A 451 1.71 -2.75 -20.29
N GLU A 452 1.49 -3.35 -19.11
CA GLU A 452 1.85 -4.73 -18.83
C GLU A 452 0.99 -5.73 -19.61
N CYS A 453 -0.30 -5.46 -19.78
CA CYS A 453 -1.15 -6.29 -20.64
C CYS A 453 -0.69 -6.23 -22.10
N TYR A 454 -0.38 -5.03 -22.63
CA TYR A 454 0.22 -4.90 -23.96
C TYR A 454 1.54 -5.66 -24.06
N ALA A 455 2.37 -5.60 -23.02
CA ALA A 455 3.65 -6.29 -22.98
C ALA A 455 3.46 -7.82 -23.05
N ALA A 456 2.56 -8.37 -22.24
CA ALA A 456 2.23 -9.80 -22.24
C ALA A 456 1.68 -10.30 -23.58
N LEU A 457 0.98 -9.43 -24.32
CA LEU A 457 0.47 -9.70 -25.68
C LEU A 457 1.52 -9.46 -26.78
N GLY A 458 2.76 -9.11 -26.43
CA GLY A 458 3.84 -8.84 -27.39
C GLY A 458 3.72 -7.51 -28.14
N GLN A 459 2.84 -6.61 -27.69
CA GLN A 459 2.62 -5.30 -28.31
C GLN A 459 3.58 -4.24 -27.77
N THR A 460 4.88 -4.41 -28.07
CA THR A 460 5.98 -3.61 -27.52
C THR A 460 5.84 -2.10 -27.77
N ASN A 461 5.34 -1.68 -28.93
CA ASN A 461 5.12 -0.27 -29.25
C ASN A 461 4.07 0.37 -28.34
N ASN A 462 2.96 -0.33 -28.08
CA ASN A 462 1.93 0.15 -27.16
C ASN A 462 2.45 0.18 -25.72
N THR A 463 3.24 -0.82 -25.32
CA THR A 463 3.94 -0.80 -24.03
C THR A 463 4.81 0.46 -23.88
N LEU A 464 5.68 0.74 -24.85
CA LEU A 464 6.54 1.94 -24.85
C LEU A 464 5.73 3.24 -24.78
N ALA A 465 4.61 3.32 -25.49
CA ALA A 465 3.75 4.51 -25.47
C ALA A 465 3.19 4.79 -24.06
N TYR A 466 2.73 3.76 -23.35
CA TYR A 466 2.20 3.92 -21.98
C TYR A 466 3.32 4.21 -20.97
N LEU A 467 4.46 3.52 -21.03
CA LEU A 467 5.61 3.81 -20.17
C LEU A 467 6.16 5.22 -20.43
N GLY A 468 6.17 5.66 -21.69
CA GLY A 468 6.57 7.00 -22.09
C GLY A 468 5.71 8.08 -21.46
N ARG A 469 4.39 7.88 -21.33
CA ARG A 469 3.51 8.85 -20.63
C ARG A 469 3.93 9.08 -19.17
N ILE A 470 4.26 8.01 -18.45
CA ILE A 470 4.70 8.06 -17.04
C ILE A 470 6.04 8.78 -16.91
N ARG A 471 7.01 8.43 -17.77
CA ARG A 471 8.36 9.00 -17.76
C ARG A 471 8.39 10.47 -18.22
N ASN A 472 7.63 10.79 -19.27
CA ASN A 472 7.52 12.15 -19.80
C ASN A 472 6.96 13.13 -18.76
N ARG A 473 5.96 12.71 -17.97
CA ARG A 473 5.33 13.53 -16.93
C ARG A 473 6.35 14.04 -15.89
N VAL A 474 7.39 13.27 -15.59
CA VAL A 474 8.43 13.67 -14.62
C VAL A 474 9.65 14.31 -15.28
N GLY A 475 9.59 14.57 -16.60
CA GLY A 475 10.62 15.30 -17.33
C GLY A 475 11.79 14.45 -17.83
N ILE A 476 11.64 13.12 -17.89
CA ILE A 476 12.67 12.26 -18.52
C ILE A 476 12.73 12.58 -20.01
N PRO A 477 13.91 12.82 -20.61
CA PRO A 477 14.03 13.12 -22.04
C PRO A 477 13.55 11.97 -22.92
N ALA A 478 12.85 12.26 -24.02
CA ALA A 478 12.33 11.22 -24.92
C ALA A 478 13.42 10.38 -25.66
N ALA A 479 14.68 10.80 -25.59
CA ALA A 479 15.81 10.10 -26.21
C ALA A 479 15.86 8.63 -25.76
N ASN A 480 16.19 7.74 -26.70
CA ASN A 480 16.26 6.29 -26.45
C ASN A 480 15.00 5.73 -25.77
N ASN A 481 13.83 6.19 -26.19
CA ASN A 481 12.52 5.85 -25.59
C ASN A 481 12.49 6.14 -24.09
N TYR A 482 12.81 7.36 -23.68
CA TYR A 482 12.88 7.74 -22.26
C TYR A 482 13.90 6.92 -21.46
N GLY A 483 15.00 6.54 -22.10
CA GLY A 483 16.02 5.66 -21.53
C GLY A 483 15.64 4.19 -21.40
N ILE A 484 14.45 3.77 -21.87
CA ILE A 484 14.02 2.35 -21.86
C ILE A 484 14.83 1.52 -22.87
N GLY A 485 15.20 2.13 -24.00
CA GLY A 485 15.83 1.42 -25.11
C GLY A 485 14.81 0.70 -26.00
N THR A 486 15.30 -0.29 -26.74
CA THR A 486 14.48 -1.13 -27.62
C THR A 486 14.01 -2.36 -26.87
N LEU A 487 12.72 -2.67 -26.93
CA LEU A 487 12.14 -3.89 -26.37
C LEU A 487 12.16 -4.99 -27.43
N ALA A 488 13.05 -5.96 -27.27
CA ALA A 488 13.28 -7.00 -28.28
C ALA A 488 12.09 -7.97 -28.44
N ASP A 489 11.41 -8.27 -27.33
CA ASP A 489 10.30 -9.21 -27.28
C ASP A 489 9.33 -8.86 -26.14
N LYS A 490 8.32 -9.72 -25.95
CA LYS A 490 7.35 -9.57 -24.87
C LYS A 490 7.98 -9.68 -23.47
N TYR A 491 9.05 -10.45 -23.29
CA TYR A 491 9.70 -10.63 -21.99
C TYR A 491 10.46 -9.37 -21.57
N ALA A 492 11.21 -8.77 -22.49
CA ALA A 492 11.84 -7.47 -22.31
C ALA A 492 10.80 -6.38 -22.02
N ALA A 493 9.64 -6.44 -22.69
CA ALA A 493 8.55 -5.49 -22.44
C ALA A 493 7.92 -5.65 -21.05
N ILE A 494 7.67 -6.90 -20.60
CA ILE A 494 7.12 -7.17 -19.27
C ILE A 494 8.12 -6.74 -18.20
N GLU A 495 9.40 -7.06 -18.37
CA GLU A 495 10.45 -6.66 -17.44
C GLU A 495 10.55 -5.12 -17.33
N ALA A 496 10.48 -4.41 -18.45
CA ALA A 496 10.45 -2.94 -18.46
C ALA A 496 9.22 -2.38 -17.72
N CYS A 497 8.04 -2.99 -17.88
CA CYS A 497 6.85 -2.64 -17.11
C CYS A 497 7.06 -2.85 -15.61
N LEU A 498 7.55 -4.01 -15.20
CA LEU A 498 7.80 -4.32 -13.79
C LEU A 498 8.83 -3.38 -13.17
N TYR A 499 9.88 -3.02 -13.92
CA TYR A 499 10.86 -2.04 -13.49
C TYR A 499 10.25 -0.65 -13.31
N GLU A 500 9.46 -0.17 -14.27
CA GLU A 500 8.80 1.14 -14.15
C GLU A 500 7.79 1.16 -12.99
N ARG A 501 7.07 0.06 -12.76
CA ARG A 501 6.18 -0.10 -11.60
C ARG A 501 6.93 0.04 -10.28
N ARG A 502 8.11 -0.58 -10.15
CA ARG A 502 8.95 -0.48 -8.94
C ARG A 502 9.38 0.95 -8.64
N VAL A 503 9.68 1.74 -9.67
CA VAL A 503 10.13 3.14 -9.53
C VAL A 503 8.93 4.05 -9.24
N GLU A 504 7.89 3.95 -10.08
CA GLU A 504 6.73 4.83 -10.03
C GLU A 504 5.94 4.63 -8.74
N LEU A 505 5.67 3.38 -8.37
CA LEU A 505 4.82 2.98 -7.23
C LEU A 505 5.63 2.65 -5.97
N ALA A 506 6.91 3.04 -5.92
CA ALA A 506 7.78 2.81 -4.76
C ALA A 506 7.11 3.31 -3.47
N TYR A 507 7.07 2.45 -2.45
CA TYR A 507 6.52 2.71 -1.12
C TYR A 507 4.99 2.95 -1.07
N GLU A 508 4.24 2.56 -2.11
CA GLU A 508 2.77 2.69 -2.18
C GLU A 508 2.03 1.35 -1.94
N GLY A 509 2.69 0.38 -1.28
CA GLY A 509 2.06 -0.88 -0.88
C GLY A 509 1.75 -1.83 -2.05
N LYS A 510 2.36 -1.63 -3.23
CA LYS A 510 2.09 -2.40 -4.45
C LYS A 510 3.10 -3.51 -4.71
N ARG A 511 4.37 -3.29 -4.33
CA ARG A 511 5.49 -4.15 -4.72
C ARG A 511 5.32 -5.61 -4.29
N TYR A 512 4.81 -5.83 -3.08
CA TYR A 512 4.56 -7.19 -2.59
C TYR A 512 3.64 -7.97 -3.52
N TRP A 513 2.53 -7.37 -3.94
CA TRP A 513 1.57 -8.02 -4.83
C TRP A 513 2.11 -8.24 -6.24
N ASP A 514 2.97 -7.34 -6.73
CA ASP A 514 3.69 -7.55 -8.00
C ASP A 514 4.65 -8.76 -7.90
N ILE A 515 5.40 -8.89 -6.80
CA ILE A 515 6.27 -10.05 -6.55
C ILE A 515 5.47 -11.34 -6.45
N GLN A 516 4.34 -11.34 -5.74
CA GLN A 516 3.47 -12.49 -5.56
C GLN A 516 2.90 -12.97 -6.89
N ARG A 517 2.21 -12.09 -7.63
CA ARG A 517 1.50 -12.48 -8.85
C ARG A 517 2.43 -12.95 -9.98
N TRP A 518 3.64 -12.39 -10.04
CA TRP A 518 4.69 -12.82 -10.98
C TRP A 518 5.55 -13.97 -10.49
N LYS A 519 5.41 -14.35 -9.23
CA LYS A 519 6.22 -15.38 -8.57
C LYS A 519 7.73 -15.08 -8.56
N LEU A 520 8.14 -13.88 -8.13
CA LEU A 520 9.54 -13.43 -8.26
C LEU A 520 10.52 -13.89 -7.16
N TYR A 521 10.08 -14.57 -6.09
CA TYR A 521 11.01 -15.13 -5.09
C TYR A 521 11.86 -16.27 -5.61
N SER A 522 11.28 -17.17 -6.41
CA SER A 522 11.95 -18.37 -6.89
C SER A 522 11.39 -18.80 -8.24
N ASP A 523 12.23 -19.41 -9.07
CA ASP A 523 11.77 -20.25 -10.19
C ASP A 523 11.39 -21.68 -9.73
N ASP A 524 11.52 -21.96 -8.43
CA ASP A 524 11.17 -23.25 -7.84
C ASP A 524 9.68 -23.54 -7.98
N ALA A 525 9.37 -24.75 -8.45
CA ALA A 525 8.02 -25.24 -8.60
C ALA A 525 7.60 -26.07 -7.38
N LEU A 526 6.32 -25.97 -6.99
CA LEU A 526 5.66 -27.05 -6.25
C LEU A 526 5.32 -28.14 -7.27
N GLY A 527 6.19 -29.14 -7.44
CA GLY A 527 6.01 -30.23 -8.42
C GLY A 527 6.34 -29.84 -9.87
N THR A 528 5.89 -30.60 -10.86
CA THR A 528 6.26 -30.47 -12.29
C THR A 528 5.68 -29.23 -13.01
N ASN A 529 5.35 -28.16 -12.28
CA ASN A 529 4.69 -26.97 -12.79
C ASN A 529 5.68 -25.79 -12.93
N VAL A 530 6.28 -25.71 -14.12
CA VAL A 530 7.31 -24.73 -14.48
C VAL A 530 6.70 -23.34 -14.73
N SER A 531 6.50 -22.55 -13.69
CA SER A 531 6.37 -21.09 -13.86
C SER A 531 7.73 -20.45 -13.56
N ASN A 532 8.64 -20.55 -14.51
CA ASN A 532 10.00 -20.00 -14.49
C ASN A 532 10.01 -18.50 -14.83
N SER A 533 9.16 -17.71 -14.16
CA SER A 533 8.94 -16.30 -14.49
C SER A 533 10.24 -15.50 -14.43
N CYS A 534 11.10 -15.71 -13.42
CA CYS A 534 12.35 -14.99 -13.31
C CYS A 534 13.27 -15.32 -14.49
N GLN A 535 13.44 -16.61 -14.81
CA GLN A 535 14.21 -17.05 -15.97
C GLN A 535 13.68 -16.45 -17.29
N LYS A 536 12.36 -16.52 -17.54
CA LYS A 536 11.76 -15.99 -18.78
C LYS A 536 11.93 -14.47 -18.91
N LEU A 537 11.84 -13.75 -17.81
CA LEU A 537 11.99 -12.29 -17.77
C LEU A 537 13.45 -11.83 -17.65
N GLY A 538 14.42 -12.75 -17.54
CA GLY A 538 15.82 -12.40 -17.29
C GLY A 538 16.07 -11.73 -15.94
N LEU A 539 15.21 -11.98 -14.95
CA LEU A 539 15.31 -11.45 -13.60
C LEU A 539 16.04 -12.43 -12.68
N ALA A 540 16.82 -11.90 -11.74
CA ALA A 540 17.36 -12.69 -10.64
C ALA A 540 16.23 -12.98 -9.62
N PRO A 541 16.05 -14.24 -9.17
CA PRO A 541 15.15 -14.54 -8.07
C PRO A 541 15.51 -13.78 -6.79
N ILE A 542 14.51 -13.41 -5.98
CA ILE A 542 14.74 -12.72 -4.70
C ILE A 542 15.36 -13.68 -3.66
N ASN A 543 15.06 -14.98 -3.73
CA ASN A 543 15.72 -15.97 -2.88
C ASN A 543 17.24 -15.94 -3.07
N GLY A 544 17.97 -15.98 -1.96
CA GLY A 544 19.42 -15.90 -1.94
C GLY A 544 19.99 -14.46 -1.99
N THR A 545 19.14 -13.45 -2.21
CA THR A 545 19.53 -12.05 -2.06
C THR A 545 19.51 -11.61 -0.59
N GLN A 546 20.02 -10.43 -0.30
CA GLN A 546 20.00 -9.81 1.02
C GLN A 546 19.84 -8.30 0.84
N ARG A 547 19.07 -7.64 1.69
CA ARG A 547 18.99 -6.17 1.69
C ARG A 547 20.14 -5.58 2.48
N THR A 548 20.79 -4.59 1.91
CA THR A 548 22.02 -4.02 2.44
C THR A 548 21.77 -2.64 3.02
N GLY A 549 22.03 -2.48 4.32
CA GLY A 549 22.17 -1.19 4.97
C GLY A 549 23.63 -0.80 5.17
N ASN A 550 23.91 0.49 5.31
CA ASN A 550 25.27 1.01 5.54
C ASN A 550 25.24 2.30 6.36
N TYR A 551 26.31 2.56 7.10
CA TYR A 551 26.58 3.88 7.66
C TYR A 551 27.35 4.74 6.67
N LEU A 552 26.99 6.02 6.61
CA LEU A 552 27.88 7.07 6.14
C LEU A 552 28.77 7.47 7.32
N GLN A 553 30.08 7.24 7.23
CA GLN A 553 31.01 7.42 8.34
C GLN A 553 32.09 8.45 8.01
N TYR A 554 32.33 9.38 8.93
CA TYR A 554 33.47 10.29 8.85
C TYR A 554 34.79 9.49 8.80
N LYS A 555 35.65 9.80 7.83
CA LYS A 555 36.88 9.03 7.55
C LYS A 555 37.92 9.11 8.66
N ASN A 556 38.02 10.27 9.32
CA ASN A 556 39.06 10.50 10.31
C ASN A 556 38.53 10.21 11.73
N THR A 557 39.46 10.02 12.67
CA THR A 557 39.14 9.97 14.08
C THR A 557 38.71 11.36 14.56
N ALA A 558 37.53 11.47 15.16
CA ALA A 558 37.04 12.71 15.73
C ALA A 558 37.73 13.02 17.07
N ALA A 559 37.80 14.30 17.44
CA ALA A 559 38.31 14.71 18.74
C ALA A 559 37.42 14.25 19.91
N SER A 560 36.11 14.09 19.67
CA SER A 560 35.11 13.67 20.66
C SER A 560 33.89 13.05 19.98
N SER A 561 33.28 12.03 20.61
CA SER A 561 31.99 11.50 20.16
C SER A 561 30.81 12.44 20.41
N ALA A 562 30.98 13.47 21.25
CA ALA A 562 29.92 14.41 21.63
C ALA A 562 29.83 15.63 20.71
N THR A 563 30.82 15.87 19.86
CA THR A 563 30.88 17.06 19.00
C THR A 563 31.05 16.63 17.55
N ASP A 564 30.19 17.15 16.69
CA ASP A 564 30.23 16.88 15.26
C ASP A 564 31.49 17.50 14.61
N PRO A 565 32.40 16.67 14.04
CA PRO A 565 33.65 17.16 13.46
C PRO A 565 33.46 17.97 12.17
N LEU A 566 32.28 17.89 11.54
CA LEU A 566 32.01 18.54 10.26
C LEU A 566 30.96 19.65 10.34
N ALA A 567 30.45 19.99 11.54
CA ALA A 567 29.38 20.97 11.73
C ALA A 567 29.65 22.30 10.99
N ALA A 568 30.85 22.86 11.12
CA ALA A 568 31.22 24.10 10.43
C ALA A 568 31.37 23.92 8.92
N ALA A 569 31.98 22.81 8.48
CA ALA A 569 32.23 22.53 7.06
C ALA A 569 30.95 22.26 6.27
N ARG A 570 29.91 21.71 6.93
CA ARG A 570 28.62 21.40 6.33
C ARG A 570 27.57 22.52 6.42
N ALA A 571 27.83 23.58 7.19
CA ALA A 571 26.84 24.59 7.54
C ALA A 571 26.21 25.33 6.34
N THR A 572 26.93 25.45 5.23
CA THR A 572 26.46 26.13 4.01
C THR A 572 26.06 25.15 2.90
N LEU A 573 26.23 23.85 3.10
CA LEU A 573 25.91 22.84 2.11
C LEU A 573 24.42 22.51 2.13
N VAL A 574 23.80 22.61 0.97
CA VAL A 574 22.41 22.22 0.76
C VAL A 574 22.23 21.74 -0.66
N ALA A 575 21.57 20.60 -0.81
CA ALA A 575 20.98 20.13 -2.05
C ALA A 575 19.45 20.34 -1.95
N ASP A 576 18.94 21.35 -2.62
CA ASP A 576 17.52 21.70 -2.68
C ASP A 576 16.94 21.26 -4.03
N PRO A 577 16.11 20.21 -4.09
CA PRO A 577 15.51 19.70 -5.33
C PRO A 577 14.66 20.72 -6.09
N ASP A 578 14.29 21.84 -5.48
CA ASP A 578 13.55 22.94 -6.10
C ASP A 578 14.43 24.12 -6.55
N ALA A 579 15.76 24.08 -6.29
CA ALA A 579 16.67 25.14 -6.68
C ALA A 579 17.11 25.04 -8.15
N ALA A 580 17.22 26.19 -8.83
CA ALA A 580 17.66 26.25 -10.23
C ALA A 580 19.09 25.71 -10.44
N ASN A 581 19.95 25.81 -9.43
CA ASN A 581 21.33 25.31 -9.45
C ASN A 581 21.50 23.96 -8.74
N PHE A 582 20.43 23.16 -8.62
CA PHE A 582 20.43 21.88 -7.89
C PHE A 582 21.54 20.92 -8.33
N GLN A 583 21.83 20.79 -9.63
CA GLN A 583 22.91 19.92 -10.11
C GLN A 583 24.30 20.37 -9.63
N THR A 584 24.54 21.69 -9.57
CA THR A 584 25.78 22.25 -9.00
C THR A 584 25.87 21.97 -7.50
N GLN A 585 24.75 22.03 -6.78
CA GLN A 585 24.69 21.67 -5.36
C GLN A 585 25.02 20.19 -5.14
N LEU A 586 24.45 19.28 -5.95
CA LEU A 586 24.77 17.84 -5.90
C LEU A 586 26.24 17.56 -6.19
N ALA A 587 26.85 18.24 -7.18
CA ALA A 587 28.27 18.09 -7.47
C ALA A 587 29.17 18.57 -6.31
N THR A 588 28.79 19.69 -5.67
CA THR A 588 29.47 20.21 -4.47
C THR A 588 29.35 19.22 -3.31
N LEU A 589 28.16 18.66 -3.09
CA LEU A 589 27.90 17.65 -2.07
C LEU A 589 28.66 16.35 -2.33
N ALA A 590 28.74 15.90 -3.58
CA ALA A 590 29.54 14.73 -3.97
C ALA A 590 31.03 14.93 -3.68
N THR A 591 31.57 16.13 -3.92
CA THR A 591 32.94 16.49 -3.55
C THR A 591 33.15 16.42 -2.04
N PHE A 592 32.19 16.96 -1.27
CA PHE A 592 32.21 16.89 0.18
C PHE A 592 32.17 15.44 0.70
N TYR A 593 31.34 14.58 0.11
CA TYR A 593 31.25 13.16 0.46
C TYR A 593 32.59 12.45 0.22
N ASN A 594 33.14 12.58 -0.99
CA ASN A 594 34.42 11.96 -1.34
C ASN A 594 35.58 12.44 -0.46
N THR A 595 35.51 13.68 0.03
CA THR A 595 36.53 14.23 0.92
C THR A 595 36.39 13.66 2.33
N ASN A 596 35.18 13.62 2.89
CA ASN A 596 34.98 13.46 4.33
C ASN A 596 34.46 12.09 4.76
N PHE A 597 33.81 11.32 3.87
CA PHE A 597 33.07 10.13 4.27
C PHE A 597 33.58 8.83 3.62
N THR A 598 33.46 7.74 4.36
CA THR A 598 33.56 6.37 3.85
C THR A 598 32.27 5.62 4.14
N ARG A 599 32.03 4.53 3.39
CA ARG A 599 30.93 3.60 3.67
C ARG A 599 31.41 2.56 4.66
N THR A 600 30.63 2.35 5.73
CA THR A 600 30.90 1.29 6.71
C THR A 600 29.70 0.38 6.83
N ALA A 601 29.92 -0.93 6.88
CA ALA A 601 28.87 -1.91 7.09
C ALA A 601 28.16 -1.70 8.45
N LEU A 602 26.90 -2.16 8.53
CA LEU A 602 26.16 -2.13 9.79
C LEU A 602 26.79 -3.08 10.82
N VAL A 603 26.71 -2.70 12.10
CA VAL A 603 27.11 -3.60 13.20
C VAL A 603 26.18 -4.82 13.24
N THR A 604 24.89 -4.56 13.05
CA THR A 604 23.87 -5.59 12.86
C THR A 604 23.35 -5.46 11.44
N PRO A 605 23.51 -6.48 10.58
CA PRO A 605 23.00 -6.45 9.22
C PRO A 605 21.50 -6.12 9.19
N LEU A 606 21.07 -5.42 8.14
CA LEU A 606 19.68 -4.99 7.99
C LEU A 606 18.73 -6.21 7.98
N ASP A 607 19.12 -7.25 7.26
CA ASP A 607 18.52 -8.58 7.32
C ASP A 607 19.38 -9.48 8.20
N ASN A 608 18.87 -9.79 9.39
CA ASN A 608 19.56 -10.61 10.37
C ASN A 608 18.60 -11.53 11.12
N PHE A 609 19.16 -12.61 11.68
CA PHE A 609 18.51 -13.46 12.67
C PHE A 609 19.48 -13.64 13.84
N ASN A 610 19.04 -13.24 15.04
CA ASN A 610 19.89 -13.19 16.25
C ASN A 610 21.21 -12.42 16.02
N GLY A 611 21.14 -11.29 15.30
CA GLY A 611 22.29 -10.43 15.02
C GLY A 611 23.20 -10.90 13.88
N VAL A 612 22.99 -12.10 13.34
CA VAL A 612 23.78 -12.65 12.22
C VAL A 612 23.08 -12.38 10.90
N GLY A 613 23.82 -11.92 9.90
CA GLY A 613 23.28 -11.65 8.56
C GLY A 613 22.67 -12.89 7.92
N VAL A 614 21.48 -12.75 7.34
CA VAL A 614 20.77 -13.82 6.65
C VAL A 614 20.37 -13.41 5.25
N LYS A 615 20.31 -14.39 4.35
CA LYS A 615 19.77 -14.22 3.00
C LYS A 615 18.27 -14.53 3.00
N ILE A 616 17.54 -13.87 2.11
CA ILE A 616 16.11 -14.10 1.92
C ILE A 616 15.89 -15.55 1.46
N LYS A 617 14.97 -16.23 2.14
CA LYS A 617 14.44 -17.54 1.73
C LYS A 617 12.93 -17.55 1.91
N PHE A 618 12.23 -17.59 0.79
CA PHE A 618 10.79 -17.71 0.69
C PHE A 618 10.45 -19.07 0.06
N ASN A 619 9.58 -19.84 0.73
CA ASN A 619 9.22 -21.16 0.24
C ASN A 619 8.02 -21.08 -0.72
N PRO A 620 7.93 -21.97 -1.72
CA PRO A 620 6.85 -21.92 -2.72
C PRO A 620 5.42 -22.01 -2.15
N ASN A 621 5.21 -22.64 -0.99
CA ASN A 621 3.89 -22.68 -0.35
C ASN A 621 3.44 -21.30 0.19
N TYR A 622 4.33 -20.32 0.31
CA TYR A 622 4.00 -19.02 0.87
C TYR A 622 3.33 -18.08 -0.15
N TYR A 623 3.32 -18.43 -1.45
CA TYR A 623 2.66 -17.63 -2.48
C TYR A 623 1.14 -17.55 -2.29
N ILE A 624 0.54 -18.62 -1.76
CA ILE A 624 -0.86 -18.67 -1.34
C ILE A 624 -0.89 -19.32 0.03
N SER A 625 -1.42 -18.61 1.02
CA SER A 625 -1.51 -19.11 2.40
C SER A 625 -2.44 -20.31 2.49
N GLY A 626 -2.15 -21.18 3.45
CA GLY A 626 -3.10 -22.13 3.97
C GLY A 626 -4.20 -21.43 4.79
N LEU A 627 -5.24 -22.18 5.11
CA LEU A 627 -6.21 -21.81 6.14
C LEU A 627 -5.60 -22.06 7.51
N ASN A 628 -5.79 -21.13 8.45
CA ASN A 628 -5.26 -21.28 9.79
C ASN A 628 -6.05 -22.28 10.64
N THR A 629 -5.48 -22.67 11.78
CA THR A 629 -6.10 -23.61 12.73
C THR A 629 -7.53 -23.23 13.08
N THR A 630 -7.78 -21.95 13.34
CA THR A 630 -9.11 -21.45 13.70
C THR A 630 -10.13 -21.69 12.59
N ALA A 631 -9.81 -21.32 11.34
CA ALA A 631 -10.70 -21.48 10.21
C ALA A 631 -11.02 -22.95 9.92
N LEU A 632 -10.01 -23.82 9.96
CA LEU A 632 -10.18 -25.26 9.70
C LEU A 632 -10.93 -26.00 10.81
N THR A 633 -10.70 -25.62 12.07
CA THR A 633 -11.42 -26.23 13.21
C THR A 633 -12.91 -25.86 13.18
N GLN A 634 -13.22 -24.64 12.74
CA GLN A 634 -14.59 -24.13 12.67
C GLN A 634 -15.34 -24.60 11.42
N ASN A 635 -14.61 -24.93 10.36
CA ASN A 635 -15.17 -25.32 9.07
C ASN A 635 -14.44 -26.58 8.57
N PRO A 636 -14.66 -27.74 9.20
CA PRO A 636 -13.90 -28.97 8.91
C PRO A 636 -14.09 -29.51 7.49
N TRP A 637 -15.09 -29.03 6.75
CA TRP A 637 -15.30 -29.37 5.34
C TRP A 637 -14.41 -28.56 4.38
N LEU A 638 -13.73 -27.50 4.84
CA LEU A 638 -12.83 -26.71 4.01
C LEU A 638 -11.51 -27.44 3.80
N LEU A 639 -11.12 -27.59 2.54
CA LEU A 639 -9.86 -28.20 2.15
C LEU A 639 -8.68 -27.26 2.43
N GLN A 640 -7.61 -27.78 3.03
CA GLN A 640 -6.34 -27.06 3.21
C GLN A 640 -5.62 -26.90 1.86
N THR A 641 -4.91 -25.78 1.67
CA THR A 641 -4.15 -25.47 0.44
C THR A 641 -2.95 -26.41 0.27
N ILE A 642 -2.69 -26.90 -0.94
CA ILE A 642 -1.48 -27.70 -1.26
C ILE A 642 -0.21 -26.95 -0.82
N GLY A 643 0.68 -27.66 -0.12
CA GLY A 643 1.90 -27.09 0.47
C GLY A 643 1.75 -26.66 1.94
N TRP A 644 0.55 -26.75 2.50
CA TRP A 644 0.26 -26.52 3.91
C TRP A 644 -0.33 -27.77 4.56
N ASN A 645 0.03 -28.03 5.82
CA ASN A 645 -0.58 -29.09 6.63
C ASN A 645 -1.82 -28.56 7.35
N ASP A 646 -2.84 -29.41 7.50
CA ASP A 646 -4.05 -29.11 8.25
C ASP A 646 -3.85 -29.26 9.77
N VAL A 647 -4.95 -29.15 10.53
CA VAL A 647 -4.94 -29.26 12.00
C VAL A 647 -4.54 -30.64 12.53
N SER A 648 -4.66 -31.69 11.70
CA SER A 648 -4.25 -33.06 12.00
C SER A 648 -2.81 -33.37 11.55
N GLY A 649 -2.17 -32.42 10.85
CA GLY A 649 -0.87 -32.60 10.22
C GLY A 649 -0.94 -33.25 8.83
N ALA A 650 -2.12 -33.49 8.28
CA ALA A 650 -2.28 -34.03 6.94
C ALA A 650 -2.00 -32.97 5.87
N PRO A 651 -1.40 -33.34 4.72
CA PRO A 651 -1.11 -32.38 3.65
C PRO A 651 -2.40 -31.87 3.00
N GLY A 652 -2.43 -30.58 2.69
CA GLY A 652 -3.55 -29.95 1.99
C GLY A 652 -3.75 -30.46 0.57
N THR A 653 -5.00 -30.46 0.14
CA THR A 653 -5.46 -31.02 -1.14
C THR A 653 -6.12 -30.00 -2.06
N TYR A 654 -6.35 -28.76 -1.59
CA TYR A 654 -6.90 -27.69 -2.42
C TYR A 654 -5.82 -27.11 -3.35
N ASN A 655 -6.04 -27.25 -4.65
CA ASN A 655 -5.19 -26.67 -5.69
C ASN A 655 -5.73 -25.31 -6.13
N TYR A 656 -4.98 -24.24 -5.87
CA TYR A 656 -5.40 -22.87 -6.23
C TYR A 656 -5.19 -22.52 -7.71
N GLN A 657 -4.50 -23.37 -8.49
CA GLN A 657 -4.25 -23.15 -9.92
C GLN A 657 -5.19 -23.94 -10.84
N GLU A 658 -6.12 -24.73 -10.29
CA GLU A 658 -7.06 -25.61 -11.01
C GLU A 658 -8.53 -25.17 -10.91
#